data_AF-G9NU11-F1
#
_entry.id   AF-G9NU11-F1
#
_cell.length_a   1.000
_cell.length_b   1.000
_cell.length_c   1.000
_cell.angle_alpha   90.00
_cell.angle_beta   90.00
_cell.angle_gamma   90.00
#
_symmetry.space_group_name_H-M   'P 1'
#
loop_
_entity.id
_entity.type
_entity.pdbx_description
1 polymer ?
#
loop_
_entity_poly.entity_id
_entity_poly.type
_entity_poly.pdbx_seq_one_letter_code
_entity_poly.pdbx_strand_id
1 'polypeptide(L)'
;MASLTGHTLFKKKEGILSFSSDHGAITWTPASGGPATISLPINNITNLQQTPDSSPKVMLKIFEKSESGNDPVTYLFHFNTQEAKAEAQAIKDLLSRLLADLRSTDANVSKLGAATAAPAANGDGSASASATLGSSNGINSQSMSPKWFDDSQLKTNIELQQSLMKKDKSLHQTYMSAISTKPDSMTSAAFNSQFWSMRINLLRAHAIEINQKKGAYNVLSTVKPRTVDGELKLNISVEQVQMIFAQHPLIKRIYNETVPRVSEAEFWSRFFLSKLAKRLKGERVTDNDPADAIFDKYNADGNALDAHAKTMSQPVPHIIDIEGNEENQGGFKGGNAKDVEMRPRANIPIVRTLNNLSEKILANVPPSDSTTIDSKGLYDTSRELILRDLRGEGEEKRIMLNIKERNNFFSSKDSPSLKNRDIFGNQLPGEILAKMRNLYAAGNDKATDNGLQINIDLDVDSDSDKESKPGVNTARDAVKEAEKDVMAGIYQQRSQKYGGASDDSSPMGIPSQISEKSALTHATTIEFLHQFWDGFLSGDPDRAMEVQYLAESLARSTTRIQAVADEAEAERDNIIQKRKQEIRSHFERTGKKIRWKPDMVGGGRDAVSKIMQPTLDALRRAQDSYSKALGEENIQISTENA
;
A
#
# COMPACT_ATOMS: atom_id res chain seq x y z
N MET A 1 -18.00 41.13 -28.41
CA MET A 1 -18.50 40.05 -29.29
C MET A 1 -19.95 39.80 -28.93
N ALA A 2 -20.84 39.72 -29.91
CA ALA A 2 -22.27 39.54 -29.65
C ALA A 2 -22.50 38.24 -28.86
N SER A 3 -23.24 38.31 -27.76
CA SER A 3 -23.65 37.12 -27.01
C SER A 3 -24.59 36.32 -27.91
N LEU A 4 -24.24 35.05 -28.14
CA LEU A 4 -25.08 34.15 -28.93
C LEU A 4 -26.37 33.88 -28.12
N THR A 5 -27.51 34.33 -28.63
CA THR A 5 -28.82 34.19 -27.98
C THR A 5 -29.78 33.43 -28.89
N GLY A 6 -30.67 32.64 -28.28
CA GLY A 6 -31.68 31.89 -29.00
C GLY A 6 -33.06 32.10 -28.39
N HIS A 7 -34.07 32.38 -29.20
CA HIS A 7 -35.42 32.61 -28.71
C HIS A 7 -36.19 31.29 -28.63
N THR A 8 -36.53 30.89 -27.40
CA THR A 8 -37.02 29.55 -27.08
C THR A 8 -38.27 29.56 -26.20
N LEU A 9 -39.15 28.61 -26.49
CA LEU A 9 -40.29 28.21 -25.69
C LEU A 9 -39.87 27.05 -24.77
N PHE A 10 -39.95 27.25 -23.46
CA PHE A 10 -39.74 26.22 -22.44
C PHE A 10 -41.00 26.07 -21.59
N LYS A 11 -41.57 24.85 -21.50
CA LYS A 11 -42.84 24.57 -20.80
C LYS A 11 -43.96 25.59 -21.15
N LYS A 12 -44.10 25.90 -22.44
CA LYS A 12 -45.08 26.89 -23.00
C LYS A 12 -44.84 28.35 -22.60
N LYS A 13 -43.70 28.70 -22.01
CA LYS A 13 -43.31 30.09 -21.73
C LYS A 13 -42.25 30.56 -22.71
N GLU A 14 -42.40 31.77 -23.23
CA GLU A 14 -41.41 32.41 -24.11
C GLU A 14 -40.23 32.95 -23.31
N GLY A 15 -39.02 32.75 -23.83
CA GLY A 15 -37.79 33.22 -23.20
C GLY A 15 -36.58 33.15 -24.12
N ILE A 16 -35.45 33.57 -23.59
CA ILE A 16 -34.18 33.66 -24.28
C ILE A 16 -33.22 32.67 -23.62
N LEU A 17 -32.62 31.82 -24.44
CA LEU A 17 -31.52 30.93 -24.07
C LEU A 17 -30.21 31.62 -24.43
N SER A 18 -29.34 31.84 -23.43
CA SER A 18 -28.05 32.50 -23.63
C SER A 18 -26.96 31.83 -22.81
N PHE A 19 -25.70 32.00 -23.21
CA PHE A 19 -24.57 31.62 -22.38
C PHE A 19 -24.28 32.69 -21.31
N SER A 20 -23.86 32.26 -20.12
CA SER A 20 -23.32 33.16 -19.10
C SER A 20 -22.07 33.90 -19.62
N SER A 21 -21.73 35.06 -19.05
CA SER A 21 -20.54 35.85 -19.43
C SER A 21 -19.25 35.03 -19.41
N ASP A 22 -19.19 34.05 -18.50
CA ASP A 22 -18.01 33.24 -18.24
C ASP A 22 -18.02 31.93 -19.05
N HIS A 23 -19.03 31.74 -19.93
CA HIS A 23 -19.28 30.51 -20.70
C HIS A 23 -19.38 29.21 -19.86
N GLY A 24 -19.42 29.27 -18.54
CA GLY A 24 -19.51 28.10 -17.65
C GLY A 24 -20.91 27.53 -17.45
N ALA A 25 -21.95 28.25 -17.84
CA ALA A 25 -23.35 27.83 -17.71
C ALA A 25 -24.21 28.35 -18.87
N ILE A 26 -25.25 27.60 -19.22
CA ILE A 26 -26.31 28.03 -20.13
C ILE A 26 -27.54 28.45 -19.31
N THR A 27 -28.05 29.65 -19.55
CA THR A 27 -29.16 30.25 -18.80
C THR A 27 -30.36 30.49 -19.68
N TRP A 28 -31.55 30.22 -19.14
CA TRP A 28 -32.81 30.55 -19.78
C TRP A 28 -33.55 31.63 -18.98
N THR A 29 -33.84 32.75 -19.63
CA THR A 29 -34.52 33.92 -19.07
C THR A 29 -35.90 34.10 -19.72
N PRO A 30 -36.99 34.24 -18.95
CA PRO A 30 -38.31 34.47 -19.53
C PRO A 30 -38.41 35.85 -20.17
N ALA A 31 -39.12 35.96 -21.31
CA ALA A 31 -39.29 37.20 -22.06
C ALA A 31 -40.11 38.27 -21.29
N SER A 32 -40.81 37.86 -20.22
CA SER A 32 -41.60 38.73 -19.34
C SER A 32 -40.76 39.60 -18.40
N GLY A 33 -39.42 39.56 -18.48
CA GLY A 33 -38.51 40.37 -17.66
C GLY A 33 -38.42 39.87 -16.21
N GLY A 34 -37.42 39.02 -15.94
CA GLY A 34 -37.16 38.48 -14.60
C GLY A 34 -35.81 37.76 -14.51
N PRO A 35 -35.37 37.32 -13.31
CA PRO A 35 -34.12 36.56 -13.14
C PRO A 35 -34.16 35.23 -13.90
N ALA A 36 -32.98 34.71 -14.26
CA ALA A 36 -32.84 33.45 -14.99
C ALA A 36 -33.59 32.32 -14.25
N THR A 37 -34.59 31.72 -14.91
CA THR A 37 -35.43 30.68 -14.30
C THR A 37 -34.71 29.33 -14.31
N ILE A 38 -33.75 29.14 -15.22
CA ILE A 38 -32.95 27.92 -15.34
C ILE A 38 -31.50 28.33 -15.57
N SER A 39 -30.58 27.78 -14.79
CA SER A 39 -29.13 27.90 -14.98
C SER A 39 -28.56 26.49 -14.96
N LEU A 40 -28.07 26.02 -16.10
CA LEU A 40 -27.49 24.68 -16.26
C LEU A 40 -25.96 24.82 -16.38
N PRO A 41 -25.18 24.37 -15.39
CA PRO A 41 -23.73 24.31 -15.50
C PRO A 41 -23.34 23.33 -16.60
N ILE A 42 -22.40 23.72 -17.47
CA ILE A 42 -22.02 22.87 -18.63
C ILE A 42 -21.40 21.54 -18.16
N ASN A 43 -20.72 21.53 -17.01
CA ASN A 43 -20.14 20.33 -16.40
C ASN A 43 -21.17 19.25 -16.04
N ASN A 44 -22.43 19.64 -15.82
CA ASN A 44 -23.50 18.70 -15.47
C ASN A 44 -24.25 18.18 -16.70
N ILE A 45 -23.91 18.63 -17.91
CA ILE A 45 -24.58 18.22 -19.15
C ILE A 45 -23.95 16.92 -19.66
N THR A 46 -24.77 15.88 -19.80
CA THR A 46 -24.32 14.54 -20.23
C THR A 46 -24.45 14.33 -21.74
N ASN A 47 -25.60 14.67 -22.30
CA ASN A 47 -25.94 14.45 -23.69
C ASN A 47 -26.80 15.60 -24.24
N LEU A 48 -26.75 15.77 -25.55
CA LEU A 48 -27.47 16.78 -26.31
C LEU A 48 -28.15 16.13 -27.51
N GLN A 49 -29.45 16.37 -27.67
CA GLN A 49 -30.21 15.92 -28.84
C GLN A 49 -30.87 17.11 -29.52
N GLN A 50 -30.78 17.15 -30.85
CA GLN A 50 -31.52 18.09 -31.67
C GLN A 50 -32.46 17.30 -32.58
N THR A 51 -33.63 17.85 -32.85
CA THR A 51 -34.54 17.32 -33.86
C THR A 51 -33.90 17.34 -35.26
N PRO A 52 -34.10 16.30 -36.08
CA PRO A 52 -33.54 16.23 -37.42
C PRO A 52 -34.11 17.32 -38.36
N ASP A 53 -33.33 17.69 -39.37
CA ASP A 53 -33.62 18.80 -40.30
C ASP A 53 -34.91 18.63 -41.11
N SER A 54 -35.40 17.39 -41.22
CA SER A 54 -36.67 17.05 -41.89
C SER A 54 -37.91 17.42 -41.07
N SER A 55 -37.76 17.84 -39.81
CA SER A 55 -38.90 18.13 -38.91
C SER A 55 -39.28 19.62 -38.92
N PRO A 56 -40.58 19.95 -38.92
CA PRO A 56 -41.05 21.35 -38.93
C PRO A 56 -40.85 22.07 -37.59
N LYS A 57 -40.53 21.33 -36.51
CA LYS A 57 -40.33 21.89 -35.16
C LYS A 57 -38.87 21.73 -34.75
N VAL A 58 -38.17 22.85 -34.58
CA VAL A 58 -36.79 22.87 -34.09
C VAL A 58 -36.80 22.78 -32.57
N MET A 59 -36.25 21.70 -32.01
CA MET A 59 -36.12 21.51 -30.56
C MET A 59 -34.71 21.07 -30.18
N LEU A 60 -34.23 21.61 -29.06
CA LEU A 60 -32.97 21.22 -28.42
C LEU A 60 -33.27 20.59 -27.06
N LYS A 61 -32.84 19.35 -26.88
CA LYS A 61 -33.04 18.55 -25.67
C LYS A 61 -31.69 18.36 -24.96
N ILE A 62 -31.59 18.87 -23.74
CA ILE A 62 -30.39 18.85 -22.90
C ILE A 62 -30.61 17.87 -21.74
N PHE A 63 -29.66 16.96 -21.52
CA PHE A 63 -29.69 15.99 -20.41
C PHE A 63 -28.72 16.41 -19.31
N GLU A 64 -29.25 16.67 -18.11
CA GLU A 64 -28.46 17.00 -16.92
C GLU A 64 -28.25 15.76 -16.04
N LYS A 65 -27.04 15.61 -15.51
CA LYS A 65 -26.66 14.57 -14.55
C LYS A 65 -27.39 14.83 -13.22
N SER A 66 -28.24 13.89 -12.81
CA SER A 66 -28.88 13.94 -11.50
C SER A 66 -27.85 13.75 -10.37
N GLU A 67 -27.82 14.64 -9.39
CA GLU A 67 -26.95 14.53 -8.20
C GLU A 67 -27.32 13.33 -7.29
N SER A 68 -28.47 12.69 -7.51
CA SER A 68 -29.04 11.65 -6.63
C SER A 68 -29.19 10.27 -7.30
N GLY A 69 -28.39 9.95 -8.32
CA GLY A 69 -28.32 8.59 -8.88
C GLY A 69 -29.55 8.08 -9.64
N ASN A 70 -30.57 8.91 -9.85
CA ASN A 70 -31.74 8.62 -10.69
C ASN A 70 -31.57 9.13 -12.13
N ASP A 71 -32.46 8.70 -13.02
CA ASP A 71 -32.49 9.03 -14.46
C ASP A 71 -32.18 10.50 -14.79
N PRO A 72 -31.46 10.78 -15.90
CA PRO A 72 -31.02 12.12 -16.24
C PRO A 72 -32.18 13.11 -16.43
N VAL A 73 -32.10 14.27 -15.76
CA VAL A 73 -33.12 15.33 -15.84
C VAL A 73 -33.07 15.94 -17.24
N THR A 74 -34.22 15.97 -17.90
CA THR A 74 -34.32 16.35 -19.31
C THR A 74 -34.98 17.72 -19.48
N TYR A 75 -34.30 18.63 -20.18
CA TYR A 75 -34.82 19.94 -20.55
C TYR A 75 -35.08 20.01 -22.05
N LEU A 76 -36.28 20.44 -22.47
CA LEU A 76 -36.68 20.55 -23.87
C LEU A 76 -36.97 22.01 -24.22
N PHE A 77 -36.16 22.60 -25.10
CA PHE A 77 -36.30 23.96 -25.59
C PHE A 77 -36.79 23.95 -27.03
N HIS A 78 -37.87 24.69 -27.32
CA HIS A 78 -38.44 24.80 -28.67
C HIS A 78 -38.14 26.17 -29.27
N PHE A 79 -37.48 26.25 -30.42
CA PHE A 79 -37.15 27.52 -31.05
C PHE A 79 -38.33 28.02 -31.91
N ASN A 80 -38.70 29.31 -31.75
CA ASN A 80 -39.92 29.89 -32.32
C ASN A 80 -39.66 31.05 -33.32
N THR A 81 -38.41 31.30 -33.72
CA THR A 81 -38.03 32.38 -34.64
C THR A 81 -37.94 31.92 -36.10
N GLN A 82 -38.01 32.87 -37.05
CA GLN A 82 -37.77 32.59 -38.47
C GLN A 82 -36.32 32.11 -38.73
N GLU A 83 -35.39 32.51 -37.86
CA GLU A 83 -33.98 32.08 -37.84
C GLU A 83 -33.72 30.91 -36.87
N ALA A 84 -34.78 30.26 -36.35
CA ALA A 84 -34.71 29.19 -35.35
C ALA A 84 -33.72 28.07 -35.68
N LYS A 85 -33.55 27.75 -36.97
CA LYS A 85 -32.61 26.73 -37.43
C LYS A 85 -31.16 27.16 -37.24
N ALA A 86 -30.83 28.40 -37.62
CA ALA A 86 -29.50 28.96 -37.50
C ALA A 86 -29.12 29.20 -36.04
N GLU A 87 -30.04 29.74 -35.23
CA GLU A 87 -29.85 29.94 -33.79
C GLU A 87 -29.63 28.62 -33.04
N ALA A 88 -30.47 27.61 -33.30
CA ALA A 88 -30.37 26.30 -32.65
C ALA A 88 -29.07 25.58 -33.03
N GLN A 89 -28.65 25.68 -34.30
CA GLN A 89 -27.39 25.11 -34.76
C GLN A 89 -26.19 25.83 -34.13
N ALA A 90 -26.18 27.16 -34.10
CA ALA A 90 -25.09 27.94 -33.51
C ALA A 90 -24.95 27.67 -32.00
N ILE A 91 -26.07 27.57 -31.25
CA ILE A 91 -26.05 27.24 -29.81
C ILE A 91 -25.57 25.80 -29.59
N LYS A 92 -26.02 24.86 -30.41
CA LYS A 92 -25.56 23.46 -30.37
C LYS A 92 -24.07 23.36 -30.68
N ASP A 93 -23.58 24.02 -31.72
CA ASP A 93 -22.18 23.95 -32.14
C ASP A 93 -21.28 24.53 -31.04
N LEU A 94 -21.69 25.64 -30.41
CA LEU A 94 -20.96 26.22 -29.28
C LEU A 94 -20.97 25.29 -28.05
N LEU A 95 -22.14 24.75 -27.67
CA LEU A 95 -22.26 23.85 -26.53
C LEU A 95 -21.52 22.53 -26.76
N SER A 96 -21.56 21.99 -27.98
CA SER A 96 -20.83 20.77 -28.35
C SER A 96 -19.32 20.98 -28.34
N ARG A 97 -18.83 22.16 -28.78
CA ARG A 97 -17.43 22.55 -28.67
C ARG A 97 -16.99 22.68 -27.20
N LEU A 98 -17.78 23.33 -26.35
CA LEU A 98 -17.46 23.44 -24.92
C LEU A 98 -17.49 22.08 -24.21
N LEU A 99 -18.44 21.21 -24.56
CA LEU A 99 -18.49 19.84 -24.03
C LEU A 99 -17.32 18.99 -24.54
N ALA A 100 -16.88 19.19 -25.78
CA ALA A 100 -15.69 18.54 -26.34
C ALA A 100 -14.40 19.02 -25.65
N ASP A 101 -14.32 20.31 -25.28
CA ASP A 101 -13.20 20.88 -24.53
C ASP A 101 -13.17 20.40 -23.07
N LEU A 102 -14.34 20.24 -22.45
CA LEU A 102 -14.46 19.59 -21.14
C LEU A 102 -14.10 18.10 -21.20
N ARG A 103 -14.51 17.40 -22.27
CA ARG A 103 -14.11 16.00 -22.50
C ARG A 103 -12.64 15.85 -22.88
N SER A 104 -12.01 16.85 -23.50
CA SER A 104 -10.58 16.82 -23.85
C SER A 104 -9.70 17.10 -22.62
N THR A 105 -10.17 17.98 -21.73
CA THR A 105 -9.56 18.22 -20.42
C THR A 105 -9.74 17.02 -19.47
N ASP A 106 -10.89 16.35 -19.49
CA ASP A 106 -11.09 15.03 -18.84
C ASP A 106 -10.30 13.91 -19.55
N ALA A 107 -10.13 13.97 -20.88
CA ALA A 107 -9.31 13.01 -21.63
C ALA A 107 -7.79 13.23 -21.46
N ASN A 108 -7.36 14.34 -20.85
CA ASN A 108 -5.99 14.45 -20.34
C ASN A 108 -5.82 13.74 -18.98
N VAL A 109 -6.90 13.17 -18.44
CA VAL A 109 -6.94 12.13 -17.38
C VAL A 109 -7.37 10.76 -17.97
N SER A 110 -7.49 10.65 -19.30
CA SER A 110 -7.73 9.37 -20.00
C SER A 110 -7.10 9.38 -21.38
N LYS A 111 -5.76 9.29 -21.43
CA LYS A 111 -5.06 8.91 -22.65
C LYS A 111 -4.09 7.79 -22.32
N LEU A 112 -4.47 6.56 -22.64
CA LEU A 112 -3.62 5.55 -23.28
C LEU A 112 -4.48 4.31 -23.58
N GLY A 113 -5.00 4.25 -24.80
CA GLY A 113 -5.65 3.09 -25.37
C GLY A 113 -5.72 3.25 -26.89
N ALA A 114 -4.77 2.61 -27.57
CA ALA A 114 -4.60 2.46 -29.03
C ALA A 114 -3.92 3.62 -29.79
N ALA A 115 -2.61 3.44 -29.99
CA ALA A 115 -1.90 3.98 -31.13
C ALA A 115 -2.15 3.11 -32.39
N THR A 116 -2.52 3.80 -33.47
CA THR A 116 -2.13 3.59 -34.88
C THR A 116 -2.39 2.25 -35.58
N ALA A 117 -3.33 2.27 -36.53
CA ALA A 117 -3.09 1.82 -37.91
C ALA A 117 -4.05 2.54 -38.88
N ALA A 118 -3.48 3.18 -39.90
CA ALA A 118 -4.18 3.83 -41.01
C ALA A 118 -4.49 2.80 -42.15
N PRO A 119 -5.32 3.15 -43.15
CA PRO A 119 -6.05 2.20 -44.00
C PRO A 119 -5.29 1.81 -45.29
N ALA A 120 -5.54 0.60 -45.78
CA ALA A 120 -5.24 0.21 -47.17
C ALA A 120 -6.39 -0.64 -47.74
N ALA A 121 -6.61 -0.48 -49.03
CA ALA A 121 -7.84 -0.78 -49.76
C ALA A 121 -7.95 -2.22 -50.33
N ASN A 122 -9.21 -2.61 -50.56
CA ASN A 122 -9.76 -3.57 -51.55
C ASN A 122 -9.45 -5.08 -51.45
N GLY A 123 -10.51 -5.90 -51.48
CA GLY A 123 -10.48 -7.29 -51.98
C GLY A 123 -11.46 -8.29 -51.35
N ASP A 124 -12.69 -8.31 -51.87
CA ASP A 124 -13.67 -9.40 -52.05
C ASP A 124 -13.50 -10.81 -51.40
N GLY A 125 -14.62 -11.41 -50.93
CA GLY A 125 -14.76 -12.88 -50.84
C GLY A 125 -15.32 -13.55 -49.55
N SER A 126 -16.65 -13.50 -49.36
CA SER A 126 -17.58 -14.59 -48.94
C SER A 126 -17.43 -15.49 -47.67
N ALA A 127 -18.60 -15.71 -47.04
CA ALA A 127 -19.08 -16.77 -46.10
C ALA A 127 -18.67 -16.69 -44.60
N SER A 128 -19.50 -16.23 -43.65
CA SER A 128 -20.79 -16.72 -43.07
C SER A 128 -20.72 -17.93 -42.11
N ALA A 129 -20.83 -17.66 -40.80
CA ALA A 129 -21.74 -18.27 -39.79
C ALA A 129 -21.47 -17.63 -38.39
N SER A 130 -22.30 -16.71 -37.86
CA SER A 130 -23.40 -16.90 -36.86
C SER A 130 -23.04 -17.74 -35.62
N ALA A 131 -23.37 -17.42 -34.35
CA ALA A 131 -24.26 -16.41 -33.78
C ALA A 131 -24.06 -16.25 -32.25
N THR A 132 -24.26 -15.01 -31.77
CA THR A 132 -24.96 -14.54 -30.53
C THR A 132 -25.01 -15.37 -29.23
N LEU A 133 -24.59 -14.75 -28.11
CA LEU A 133 -25.39 -14.28 -26.94
C LEU A 133 -24.37 -13.75 -25.89
N GLY A 134 -24.47 -12.59 -25.26
CA GLY A 134 -25.67 -11.91 -24.76
C GLY A 134 -25.91 -12.28 -23.29
N SER A 135 -25.13 -11.73 -22.36
CA SER A 135 -25.47 -11.74 -20.92
C SER A 135 -24.83 -10.57 -20.16
N SER A 136 -25.67 -9.55 -19.98
CA SER A 136 -25.86 -8.72 -18.78
C SER A 136 -24.63 -8.22 -18.01
N ASN A 137 -24.40 -6.92 -18.16
CA ASN A 137 -23.78 -6.03 -17.17
C ASN A 137 -24.34 -6.28 -15.77
N GLY A 138 -23.62 -7.08 -14.97
CA GLY A 138 -23.69 -7.01 -13.52
C GLY A 138 -23.06 -5.70 -13.06
N ILE A 139 -23.86 -4.91 -12.35
CA ILE A 139 -23.45 -3.73 -11.59
C ILE A 139 -22.44 -4.21 -10.54
N ASN A 140 -21.17 -4.17 -10.88
CA ASN A 140 -20.10 -4.26 -9.91
C ASN A 140 -19.76 -2.82 -9.52
N SER A 141 -20.46 -2.29 -8.52
CA SER A 141 -19.95 -1.18 -7.73
C SER A 141 -18.75 -1.70 -6.94
N GLN A 142 -17.63 -1.92 -7.62
CA GLN A 142 -16.35 -1.99 -6.94
C GLN A 142 -16.15 -0.60 -6.37
N SER A 143 -16.25 -0.50 -5.04
CA SER A 143 -15.66 0.60 -4.29
C SER A 143 -14.30 0.87 -4.91
N MET A 144 -14.09 2.05 -5.51
CA MET A 144 -12.77 2.40 -6.01
C MET A 144 -11.79 2.14 -4.87
N SER A 145 -10.85 1.22 -5.09
CA SER A 145 -9.81 0.93 -4.12
C SER A 145 -9.20 2.27 -3.73
N PRO A 146 -9.04 2.57 -2.43
CA PRO A 146 -8.54 3.86 -2.00
C PRO A 146 -7.28 4.23 -2.78
N LYS A 147 -7.17 5.48 -3.27
CA LYS A 147 -6.14 5.94 -4.23
C LYS A 147 -4.68 5.59 -3.83
N TRP A 148 -4.45 5.29 -2.56
CA TRP A 148 -3.17 4.90 -1.98
C TRP A 148 -2.87 3.39 -2.03
N PHE A 149 -3.75 2.57 -2.61
CA PHE A 149 -3.47 1.18 -3.00
C PHE A 149 -3.03 1.05 -4.46
N ASP A 150 -3.07 2.14 -5.24
CA ASP A 150 -2.57 2.18 -6.62
C ASP A 150 -1.10 2.62 -6.65
N ASP A 151 -0.24 1.70 -7.09
CA ASP A 151 1.21 1.87 -7.11
C ASP A 151 1.66 2.92 -8.11
N SER A 152 0.90 3.14 -9.19
CA SER A 152 1.21 4.17 -10.17
C SER A 152 1.00 5.57 -9.58
N GLN A 153 -0.08 5.75 -8.82
CA GLN A 153 -0.43 7.01 -8.15
C GLN A 153 0.53 7.32 -7.00
N LEU A 154 1.01 6.31 -6.27
CA LEU A 154 2.02 6.49 -5.23
C LEU A 154 3.37 6.97 -5.80
N LYS A 155 3.77 6.47 -6.98
CA LYS A 155 5.01 6.88 -7.67
C LYS A 155 4.94 8.29 -8.24
N THR A 156 3.76 8.79 -8.60
CA THR A 156 3.60 10.15 -9.14
C THR A 156 3.43 11.20 -8.04
N ASN A 157 3.04 10.81 -6.83
CA ASN A 157 2.81 11.74 -5.73
C ASN A 157 4.11 12.23 -5.08
N ILE A 158 4.63 13.34 -5.59
CA ILE A 158 5.89 13.97 -5.12
C ILE A 158 5.76 14.50 -3.69
N GLU A 159 4.59 15.02 -3.28
CA GLU A 159 4.39 15.56 -1.93
C GLU A 159 4.51 14.46 -0.87
N LEU A 160 3.92 13.29 -1.15
CA LEU A 160 4.02 12.11 -0.29
C LEU A 160 5.47 11.63 -0.17
N GLN A 161 6.19 11.58 -1.30
CA GLN A 161 7.61 11.23 -1.35
C GLN A 161 8.45 12.19 -0.50
N GLN A 162 8.26 13.50 -0.66
CA GLN A 162 8.97 14.51 0.12
C GLN A 162 8.63 14.42 1.62
N SER A 163 7.37 14.18 1.97
CA SER A 163 6.95 14.00 3.36
C SER A 163 7.62 12.77 3.99
N LEU A 164 7.69 11.65 3.26
CA LEU A 164 8.38 10.45 3.71
C LEU A 164 9.88 10.70 3.91
N MET A 165 10.53 11.43 2.99
CA MET A 165 11.94 11.80 3.12
C MET A 165 12.21 12.75 4.30
N LYS A 166 11.24 13.60 4.68
CA LYS A 166 11.35 14.44 5.88
C LYS A 166 11.25 13.61 7.17
N LYS A 167 10.42 12.56 7.14
CA LYS A 167 10.24 11.64 8.27
C LYS A 167 11.45 10.72 8.46
N ASP A 168 12.01 10.18 7.37
CA ASP A 168 13.16 9.28 7.41
C ASP A 168 14.43 9.93 6.84
N LYS A 169 15.33 10.36 7.75
CA LYS A 169 16.61 10.98 7.40
C LYS A 169 17.58 10.00 6.73
N SER A 170 17.54 8.71 7.06
CA SER A 170 18.43 7.69 6.50
C SER A 170 18.08 7.41 5.03
N LEU A 171 16.78 7.35 4.74
CA LEU A 171 16.27 7.26 3.37
C LEU A 171 16.64 8.49 2.56
N HIS A 172 16.54 9.68 3.14
CA HIS A 172 16.94 10.92 2.48
C HIS A 172 18.42 10.92 2.11
N GLN A 173 19.32 10.48 3.02
CA GLN A 173 20.75 10.35 2.73
C GLN A 173 21.04 9.33 1.63
N THR A 174 20.34 8.18 1.66
CA THR A 174 20.47 7.15 0.62
C THR A 174 20.03 7.69 -0.74
N TYR A 175 18.91 8.41 -0.80
CA TYR A 175 18.45 9.05 -2.03
C TYR A 175 19.42 10.11 -2.55
N MET A 176 19.94 10.98 -1.68
CA MET A 176 20.91 12.02 -2.05
C MET A 176 22.25 11.43 -2.55
N SER A 177 22.71 10.35 -1.95
CA SER A 177 23.92 9.65 -2.38
C SER A 177 23.71 8.81 -3.65
N ALA A 178 22.51 8.28 -3.86
CA ALA A 178 22.16 7.57 -5.09
C ALA A 178 21.98 8.55 -6.27
N ILE A 179 21.36 9.71 -6.07
CA ILE A 179 21.24 10.73 -7.12
C ILE A 179 22.60 11.33 -7.49
N SER A 180 23.53 11.49 -6.54
CA SER A 180 24.89 11.94 -6.83
C SER A 180 25.73 10.91 -7.60
N THR A 181 25.36 9.63 -7.53
CA THR A 181 26.08 8.53 -8.20
C THR A 181 25.38 8.04 -9.48
N LYS A 182 24.32 8.74 -9.88
CA LYS A 182 23.58 8.49 -11.12
C LYS A 182 24.52 8.62 -12.34
N PRO A 183 24.50 7.67 -13.30
CA PRO A 183 25.14 7.85 -14.60
C PRO A 183 24.55 9.05 -15.36
N ASP A 184 25.37 9.80 -16.11
CA ASP A 184 24.93 10.99 -16.85
C ASP A 184 23.86 10.66 -17.92
N SER A 185 23.89 9.43 -18.42
CA SER A 185 22.96 8.88 -19.42
C SER A 185 21.52 8.71 -18.91
N MET A 186 21.29 8.64 -17.59
CA MET A 186 19.95 8.43 -17.02
C MET A 186 19.28 9.76 -16.66
N THR A 187 17.99 9.95 -16.96
CA THR A 187 17.28 11.17 -16.52
C THR A 187 16.94 11.12 -15.03
N SER A 188 16.89 12.27 -14.36
CA SER A 188 16.51 12.34 -12.94
C SER A 188 15.09 11.82 -12.67
N ALA A 189 14.19 11.93 -13.65
CA ALA A 189 12.84 11.39 -13.57
C ALA A 189 12.82 9.85 -13.61
N ALA A 190 13.60 9.25 -14.52
CA ALA A 190 13.74 7.79 -14.60
C ALA A 190 14.32 7.23 -13.29
N PHE A 191 15.40 7.85 -12.79
CA PHE A 191 15.98 7.50 -11.49
C PHE A 191 14.95 7.56 -10.35
N ASN A 192 14.17 8.65 -10.27
CA ASN A 192 13.18 8.82 -9.22
C ASN A 192 12.10 7.73 -9.29
N SER A 193 11.64 7.39 -10.49
CA SER A 193 10.65 6.33 -10.70
C SER A 193 11.16 4.94 -10.26
N GLN A 194 12.42 4.63 -10.54
CA GLN A 194 13.08 3.38 -10.13
C GLN A 194 13.36 3.34 -8.63
N PHE A 195 13.79 4.47 -8.04
CA PHE A 195 14.03 4.57 -6.61
C PHE A 195 12.75 4.29 -5.81
N TRP A 196 11.62 4.86 -6.24
CA TRP A 196 10.33 4.64 -5.60
C TRP A 196 9.65 3.34 -5.98
N SER A 197 9.95 2.73 -7.14
CA SER A 197 9.40 1.41 -7.49
C SER A 197 9.87 0.32 -6.54
N MET A 198 11.11 0.39 -6.05
CA MET A 198 11.63 -0.52 -5.04
C MET A 198 11.04 -0.28 -3.64
N ARG A 199 10.49 0.92 -3.39
CA ARG A 199 10.02 1.40 -2.08
C ARG A 199 8.53 1.72 -2.04
N ILE A 200 7.76 1.11 -2.94
CA ILE A 200 6.30 1.29 -2.99
C ILE A 200 5.67 0.90 -1.67
N ASN A 201 6.17 -0.16 -1.02
CA ASN A 201 5.71 -0.61 0.29
C ASN A 201 5.84 0.50 1.36
N LEU A 202 6.93 1.25 1.35
CA LEU A 202 7.17 2.34 2.30
C LEU A 202 6.30 3.55 2.00
N LEU A 203 6.16 3.91 0.71
CA LEU A 203 5.22 4.95 0.27
C LEU A 203 3.78 4.59 0.62
N ARG A 204 3.40 3.33 0.40
CA ARG A 204 2.08 2.80 0.75
C ARG A 204 1.87 2.90 2.25
N ALA A 205 2.78 2.35 3.06
CA ALA A 205 2.72 2.40 4.53
C ALA A 205 2.55 3.84 5.04
N HIS A 206 3.33 4.78 4.51
CA HIS A 206 3.25 6.19 4.87
C HIS A 206 1.94 6.84 4.40
N ALA A 207 1.44 6.47 3.23
CA ALA A 207 0.12 6.89 2.77
C ALA A 207 -1.00 6.32 3.67
N ILE A 208 -0.89 5.07 4.14
CA ILE A 208 -1.83 4.50 5.12
C ILE A 208 -1.81 5.34 6.39
N GLU A 209 -0.61 5.63 6.91
CA GLU A 209 -0.41 6.35 8.17
C GLU A 209 -0.97 7.77 8.12
N ILE A 210 -0.72 8.53 7.05
CA ILE A 210 -1.27 9.88 6.88
C ILE A 210 -2.81 9.85 6.78
N ASN A 211 -3.33 8.82 6.10
CA ASN A 211 -4.78 8.67 5.91
C ASN A 211 -5.47 7.96 7.09
N GLN A 212 -4.72 7.50 8.09
CA GLN A 212 -5.27 6.84 9.26
C GLN A 212 -5.93 7.88 10.16
N LYS A 213 -7.25 7.95 10.10
CA LYS A 213 -8.05 8.81 10.98
C LYS A 213 -8.39 8.07 12.26
N LYS A 214 -8.47 8.81 13.37
CA LYS A 214 -9.04 8.28 14.61
C LYS A 214 -10.50 7.88 14.36
N GLY A 215 -10.91 6.73 14.88
CA GLY A 215 -12.31 6.27 14.78
C GLY A 215 -13.27 7.29 15.38
N ALA A 216 -14.49 7.37 14.83
CA ALA A 216 -15.53 8.24 15.37
C ALA A 216 -15.88 7.81 16.80
N TYR A 217 -15.84 8.75 17.75
CA TYR A 217 -16.20 8.53 19.14
C TYR A 217 -17.08 9.67 19.64
N ASN A 218 -17.87 9.45 20.69
CA ASN A 218 -18.77 10.47 21.23
C ASN A 218 -18.00 11.67 21.82
N VAL A 219 -17.84 12.75 21.05
CA VAL A 219 -17.01 13.91 21.43
C VAL A 219 -17.66 14.71 22.55
N LEU A 220 -18.98 14.90 22.50
CA LEU A 220 -19.75 15.67 23.49
C LEU A 220 -19.64 15.09 24.90
N SER A 221 -19.37 13.79 25.03
CA SER A 221 -19.15 13.14 26.32
C SER A 221 -17.73 13.34 26.88
N THR A 222 -16.75 13.56 26.01
CA THR A 222 -15.34 13.72 26.40
C THR A 222 -15.00 15.16 26.78
N VAL A 223 -15.65 16.15 26.17
CA VAL A 223 -15.43 17.57 26.47
C VAL A 223 -16.18 17.92 27.75
N LYS A 224 -15.48 17.91 28.87
CA LYS A 224 -16.00 18.40 30.15
C LYS A 224 -15.54 19.83 30.39
N PRO A 225 -16.45 20.74 30.79
CA PRO A 225 -16.06 22.07 31.18
C PRO A 225 -15.07 22.02 32.35
N ARG A 226 -13.95 22.75 32.23
CA ARG A 226 -13.00 22.96 33.33
C ARG A 226 -13.12 24.40 33.80
N THR A 227 -13.29 24.58 35.10
CA THR A 227 -13.23 25.90 35.71
C THR A 227 -11.77 26.21 36.00
N VAL A 228 -11.24 27.26 35.38
CA VAL A 228 -9.91 27.79 35.65
C VAL A 228 -10.13 29.26 36.02
N ASP A 229 -9.73 29.64 37.23
CA ASP A 229 -9.86 31.02 37.76
C ASP A 229 -11.30 31.53 37.88
N GLY A 230 -12.26 30.67 38.24
CA GLY A 230 -13.67 31.05 38.42
C GLY A 230 -14.44 31.31 37.11
N GLU A 231 -13.76 31.35 35.97
CA GLU A 231 -14.34 31.39 34.64
C GLU A 231 -14.35 29.99 34.00
N LEU A 232 -15.47 29.66 33.33
CA LEU A 232 -15.63 28.38 32.64
C LEU A 232 -14.92 28.44 31.28
N LYS A 233 -13.67 27.97 31.21
CA LYS A 233 -12.91 27.92 29.96
C LYS A 233 -12.94 26.53 29.36
N LEU A 234 -13.33 26.46 28.09
CA LEU A 234 -13.39 25.23 27.32
C LEU A 234 -12.17 25.15 26.40
N ASN A 235 -11.27 24.19 26.66
CA ASN A 235 -10.20 23.86 25.74
C ASN A 235 -10.74 22.85 24.73
N ILE A 236 -11.24 23.33 23.58
CA ILE A 236 -11.70 22.49 22.48
C ILE A 236 -10.70 22.56 21.32
N SER A 237 -10.31 21.40 20.76
CA SER A 237 -9.45 21.35 19.59
C SER A 237 -10.26 21.54 18.30
N VAL A 238 -9.61 22.02 17.23
CA VAL A 238 -10.25 22.19 15.91
C VAL A 238 -10.76 20.84 15.37
N GLU A 239 -10.03 19.76 15.62
CA GLU A 239 -10.45 18.39 15.26
C GLU A 239 -11.73 17.98 16.01
N GLN A 240 -11.83 18.31 17.31
CA GLN A 240 -13.04 18.07 18.11
C GLN A 240 -14.23 18.85 17.56
N VAL A 241 -14.05 20.11 17.18
CA VAL A 241 -15.11 20.92 16.54
C VAL A 241 -15.58 20.28 15.23
N GLN A 242 -14.66 19.85 14.37
CA GLN A 242 -15.01 19.19 13.11
C GLN A 242 -15.78 17.88 13.34
N MET A 243 -15.38 17.08 14.32
CA MET A 243 -16.11 15.88 14.69
C MET A 243 -17.51 16.18 15.25
N ILE A 244 -17.66 17.24 16.06
CA ILE A 244 -18.98 17.69 16.54
C ILE A 244 -19.89 18.07 15.37
N PHE A 245 -19.37 18.79 14.37
CA PHE A 245 -20.13 19.15 13.17
C PHE A 245 -20.49 17.94 12.32
N ALA A 246 -19.62 16.94 12.22
CA ALA A 246 -19.91 15.69 11.53
C ALA A 246 -21.01 14.89 12.25
N GLN A 247 -20.96 14.81 13.58
CA GLN A 247 -21.95 14.10 14.40
C GLN A 247 -23.31 14.80 14.44
N HIS A 248 -23.29 16.12 14.57
CA HIS A 248 -24.46 16.98 14.75
C HIS A 248 -24.48 18.14 13.74
N PRO A 249 -24.99 17.92 12.52
CA PRO A 249 -25.12 18.97 11.50
C PRO A 249 -25.96 20.18 11.94
N LEU A 250 -26.86 19.99 12.91
CA LEU A 250 -27.63 21.09 13.52
C LEU A 250 -26.71 22.13 14.15
N ILE A 251 -25.66 21.72 14.86
CA ILE A 251 -24.71 22.62 15.50
C ILE A 251 -23.96 23.41 14.43
N LYS A 252 -23.60 22.78 13.30
CA LYS A 252 -22.97 23.46 12.17
C LYS A 252 -23.85 24.58 11.60
N ARG A 253 -25.16 24.36 11.50
CA ARG A 253 -26.11 25.41 11.06
C ARG A 253 -26.17 26.56 12.06
N ILE A 254 -26.35 26.26 13.34
CA ILE A 254 -26.40 27.28 14.40
C ILE A 254 -25.08 28.06 14.45
N TYR A 255 -23.94 27.37 14.33
CA TYR A 255 -22.62 27.99 14.28
C TYR A 255 -22.50 28.98 13.12
N ASN A 256 -22.89 28.58 11.90
CA ASN A 256 -22.86 29.45 10.72
C ASN A 256 -23.79 30.67 10.83
N GLU A 257 -24.89 30.57 11.56
CA GLU A 257 -25.85 31.66 11.74
C GLU A 257 -25.45 32.64 12.86
N THR A 258 -24.71 32.15 13.86
CA THR A 258 -24.41 32.89 15.09
C THR A 258 -22.96 33.39 15.16
N VAL A 259 -22.00 32.70 14.57
CA VAL A 259 -20.61 33.14 14.46
C VAL A 259 -20.44 33.77 13.07
N PRO A 260 -20.05 35.07 12.96
CA PRO A 260 -19.23 35.86 13.90
C PRO A 260 -19.98 36.79 14.88
N ARG A 261 -21.32 36.75 14.99
CA ARG A 261 -22.08 37.67 15.87
C ARG A 261 -21.72 37.49 17.35
N VAL A 262 -21.42 36.25 17.75
CA VAL A 262 -20.79 35.89 19.03
C VAL A 262 -19.40 35.33 18.78
N SER A 263 -18.49 35.50 19.75
CA SER A 263 -17.16 34.90 19.66
C SER A 263 -17.23 33.37 19.74
N GLU A 264 -16.29 32.66 19.12
CA GLU A 264 -16.26 31.19 19.15
C GLU A 264 -16.18 30.64 20.59
N ALA A 265 -15.37 31.26 21.44
CA ALA A 265 -15.22 30.86 22.85
C ALA A 265 -16.54 31.03 23.64
N GLU A 266 -17.27 32.11 23.38
CA GLU A 266 -18.57 32.39 24.00
C GLU A 266 -19.68 31.50 23.44
N PHE A 267 -19.64 31.19 22.14
CA PHE A 267 -20.55 30.25 21.51
C PHE A 267 -20.44 28.87 22.17
N TRP A 268 -19.22 28.35 22.30
CA TRP A 268 -18.99 27.03 22.89
C TRP A 268 -19.33 27.01 24.38
N SER A 269 -18.96 28.03 25.16
CA SER A 269 -19.30 28.07 26.59
C SER A 269 -20.80 28.06 26.83
N ARG A 270 -21.56 28.83 26.05
CA ARG A 270 -23.03 28.84 26.07
C ARG A 270 -23.62 27.52 25.59
N PHE A 271 -23.08 26.94 24.51
CA PHE A 271 -23.54 25.66 23.98
C PHE A 271 -23.44 24.54 25.03
N PHE A 272 -22.28 24.34 25.66
CA PHE A 272 -22.10 23.22 26.62
C PHE A 272 -22.91 23.37 27.92
N LEU A 273 -23.34 24.58 28.26
CA LEU A 273 -24.25 24.84 29.37
C LEU A 273 -25.74 24.75 28.98
N SER A 274 -26.04 24.83 27.69
CA SER A 274 -27.41 24.85 27.18
C SER A 274 -28.16 23.52 27.37
N LYS A 275 -29.49 23.61 27.40
CA LYS A 275 -30.39 22.44 27.38
C LYS A 275 -30.17 21.58 26.14
N LEU A 276 -29.80 22.19 25.01
CA LEU A 276 -29.54 21.50 23.75
C LEU A 276 -28.33 20.57 23.84
N ALA A 277 -27.22 20.99 24.43
CA ALA A 277 -26.06 20.11 24.61
C ALA A 277 -26.38 18.92 25.52
N LYS A 278 -27.13 19.14 26.61
CA LYS A 278 -27.61 18.05 27.48
C LYS A 278 -28.49 17.04 26.72
N ARG A 279 -29.42 17.52 25.88
CA ARG A 279 -30.24 16.65 25.02
C ARG A 279 -29.41 15.84 24.04
N LEU A 280 -28.46 16.48 23.36
CA LEU A 280 -27.58 15.82 22.38
C LEU A 280 -26.64 14.79 23.04
N LYS A 281 -26.23 15.04 24.29
CA LYS A 281 -25.43 14.11 25.09
C LYS A 281 -26.24 12.93 25.66
N GLY A 282 -27.57 13.01 25.67
CA GLY A 282 -28.43 12.03 26.33
C GLY A 282 -28.51 12.21 27.84
N GLU A 283 -28.27 13.42 28.35
CA GLU A 283 -28.49 13.74 29.76
C GLU A 283 -29.92 14.22 30.00
N ARG A 284 -30.42 14.01 31.23
CA ARG A 284 -31.74 14.48 31.63
C ARG A 284 -31.74 16.01 31.75
N VAL A 285 -32.52 16.67 30.88
CA VAL A 285 -32.81 18.09 31.01
C VAL A 285 -33.75 18.30 32.20
N THR A 286 -33.38 19.21 33.09
CA THR A 286 -34.23 19.62 34.20
C THR A 286 -34.71 21.05 33.95
N ASP A 287 -35.88 21.41 34.46
CA ASP A 287 -36.43 22.78 34.29
C ASP A 287 -35.54 23.85 34.96
N ASN A 288 -34.69 23.45 35.91
CA ASN A 288 -33.70 24.30 36.58
C ASN A 288 -32.47 24.63 35.72
N ASP A 289 -32.35 24.06 34.52
CA ASP A 289 -31.23 24.34 33.63
C ASP A 289 -31.35 25.74 33.00
N PRO A 290 -30.23 26.49 32.84
CA PRO A 290 -30.26 27.82 32.26
C PRO A 290 -30.81 27.76 30.84
N ALA A 291 -31.87 28.53 30.59
CA ALA A 291 -32.45 28.69 29.25
C ALA A 291 -31.57 29.66 28.44
N ASP A 292 -31.29 29.30 27.19
CA ASP A 292 -30.50 30.13 26.27
C ASP A 292 -31.35 30.50 25.05
N ALA A 293 -31.51 31.80 24.80
CA ALA A 293 -32.31 32.34 23.71
C ALA A 293 -31.79 31.98 22.30
N ILE A 294 -30.51 31.59 22.17
CA ILE A 294 -29.91 31.15 20.91
C ILE A 294 -30.23 29.68 20.65
N PHE A 295 -30.00 28.81 21.65
CA PHE A 295 -30.05 27.35 21.46
C PHE A 295 -31.45 26.76 21.69
N ASP A 296 -32.29 27.37 22.55
CA ASP A 296 -33.63 26.84 22.85
C ASP A 296 -34.63 27.01 21.69
N LYS A 297 -34.29 27.81 20.68
CA LYS A 297 -35.07 27.94 19.44
C LYS A 297 -35.01 26.69 18.56
N TYR A 298 -33.95 25.89 18.70
CA TYR A 298 -33.70 24.73 17.85
C TYR A 298 -34.00 23.46 18.63
N ASN A 299 -34.98 22.68 18.16
CA ASN A 299 -35.26 21.37 18.72
C ASN A 299 -34.41 20.29 18.03
N ALA A 300 -33.68 19.51 18.84
CA ALA A 300 -32.90 18.37 18.37
C ALA A 300 -33.75 17.25 17.76
N ASP A 301 -35.05 17.20 18.11
CA ASP A 301 -35.95 16.10 17.77
C ASP A 301 -36.28 16.02 16.27
N GLY A 302 -36.31 17.14 15.55
CA GLY A 302 -36.64 17.15 14.12
C GLY A 302 -35.71 16.27 13.27
N ASN A 303 -34.42 16.21 13.62
CA ASN A 303 -33.43 15.39 12.90
C ASN A 303 -33.34 13.95 13.45
N ALA A 304 -33.86 13.71 14.67
CA ALA A 304 -33.92 12.38 15.28
C ALA A 304 -35.14 11.59 14.81
N LEU A 305 -36.24 12.28 14.46
CA LEU A 305 -37.46 11.68 13.93
C LEU A 305 -37.23 11.03 12.56
N ASP A 306 -36.49 11.69 11.66
CA ASP A 306 -36.18 11.14 10.33
C ASP A 306 -35.27 9.90 10.39
N ALA A 307 -34.30 9.87 11.32
CA ALA A 307 -33.47 8.70 11.55
C ALA A 307 -34.29 7.54 12.15
N HIS A 308 -35.12 7.83 13.15
CA HIS A 308 -36.00 6.85 13.76
C HIS A 308 -37.02 6.27 12.77
N ALA A 309 -37.55 7.08 11.85
CA ALA A 309 -38.44 6.61 10.80
C ALA A 309 -37.74 5.59 9.88
N LYS A 310 -36.46 5.78 9.59
CA LYS A 310 -35.65 4.82 8.82
C LYS A 310 -35.39 3.54 9.61
N THR A 311 -35.11 3.63 10.91
CA THR A 311 -34.90 2.44 11.77
C THR A 311 -36.19 1.61 11.89
N MET A 312 -37.34 2.25 12.12
CA MET A 312 -38.64 1.58 12.18
C MET A 312 -39.09 1.00 10.83
N SER A 313 -38.54 1.49 9.71
CA SER A 313 -38.81 0.93 8.39
C SER A 313 -37.97 -0.31 8.08
N GLN A 314 -36.96 -0.64 8.90
CA GLN A 314 -36.18 -1.86 8.72
C GLN A 314 -37.01 -3.06 9.19
N PRO A 315 -37.15 -4.11 8.37
CA PRO A 315 -37.89 -5.30 8.77
C PRO A 315 -37.15 -6.01 9.90
N VAL A 316 -37.71 -5.97 11.11
CA VAL A 316 -37.21 -6.76 12.23
C VAL A 316 -37.51 -8.23 11.94
N PRO A 317 -36.52 -9.15 12.07
CA PRO A 317 -36.78 -10.58 11.92
C PRO A 317 -37.89 -11.04 12.88
N HIS A 318 -38.84 -11.85 12.40
CA HIS A 318 -39.99 -12.30 13.18
C HIS A 318 -39.60 -13.11 14.45
N ILE A 319 -38.38 -13.62 14.50
CA ILE A 319 -37.83 -14.33 15.68
C ILE A 319 -37.58 -13.36 16.85
N ILE A 320 -37.25 -12.10 16.55
CA ILE A 320 -36.93 -11.05 17.51
C ILE A 320 -38.11 -10.08 17.69
N ASP A 321 -39.12 -10.18 16.84
CA ASP A 321 -40.30 -9.31 16.87
C ASP A 321 -41.19 -9.59 18.09
N ILE A 322 -40.98 -8.80 19.14
CA ILE A 322 -41.77 -8.84 20.37
C ILE A 322 -43.15 -8.20 20.15
N GLU A 323 -43.26 -7.20 19.26
CA GLU A 323 -44.52 -6.51 18.98
C GLU A 323 -45.50 -7.44 18.27
N GLY A 324 -45.04 -8.17 17.26
CA GLY A 324 -45.81 -9.23 16.61
C GLY A 324 -46.25 -10.35 17.58
N ASN A 325 -45.42 -10.69 18.58
CA ASN A 325 -45.79 -11.62 19.65
C ASN A 325 -46.86 -11.05 20.59
N GLU A 326 -46.78 -9.78 20.96
CA GLU A 326 -47.79 -9.09 21.78
C GLU A 326 -49.14 -9.00 21.06
N GLU A 327 -49.15 -8.75 19.74
CA GLU A 327 -50.37 -8.75 18.92
C GLU A 327 -51.02 -10.14 18.87
N ASN A 328 -50.22 -11.19 18.68
CA ASN A 328 -50.70 -12.56 18.56
C ASN A 328 -51.23 -13.13 19.89
N GLN A 329 -50.56 -12.83 21.01
CA GLN A 329 -50.99 -13.24 22.35
C GLN A 329 -52.18 -12.43 22.89
N GLY A 330 -52.70 -11.47 22.13
CA GLY A 330 -53.89 -10.72 22.50
C GLY A 330 -53.61 -9.59 23.51
N GLY A 331 -52.41 -9.01 23.51
CA GLY A 331 -52.02 -7.90 24.38
C GLY A 331 -52.96 -6.68 24.30
N PHE A 332 -53.68 -6.51 23.18
CA PHE A 332 -54.75 -5.51 23.02
C PHE A 332 -56.17 -6.04 23.30
N LYS A 333 -56.38 -7.36 23.27
CA LYS A 333 -57.69 -8.00 23.52
C LYS A 333 -58.03 -8.11 25.01
N GLY A 334 -57.04 -7.98 25.89
CA GLY A 334 -57.20 -8.05 27.35
C GLY A 334 -57.78 -6.79 28.03
N GLY A 335 -58.08 -5.72 27.31
CA GLY A 335 -58.78 -4.52 27.82
C GLY A 335 -58.04 -3.66 28.85
N ASN A 336 -56.99 -4.18 29.47
CA ASN A 336 -56.17 -3.46 30.45
C ASN A 336 -55.06 -2.69 29.73
N ALA A 337 -55.08 -1.36 29.85
CA ALA A 337 -53.96 -0.56 29.42
C ALA A 337 -52.71 -0.91 30.27
N LYS A 338 -51.52 -0.93 29.64
CA LYS A 338 -50.24 -1.15 30.33
C LYS A 338 -50.12 -0.18 31.52
N ASP A 339 -49.52 -0.63 32.62
CA ASP A 339 -49.33 0.17 33.83
C ASP A 339 -48.58 1.49 33.53
N VAL A 340 -48.79 2.52 34.34
CA VAL A 340 -48.22 3.86 34.18
C VAL A 340 -46.68 3.83 34.17
N GLU A 341 -46.06 2.84 34.84
CA GLU A 341 -44.63 2.56 34.77
C GLU A 341 -44.20 1.82 33.50
N MET A 342 -45.09 1.01 32.93
CA MET A 342 -44.90 0.29 31.67
C MET A 342 -45.26 1.14 30.44
N ARG A 343 -45.66 2.39 30.65
CA ARG A 343 -45.88 3.38 29.59
C ARG A 343 -44.60 4.18 29.34
N PRO A 344 -44.26 4.45 28.07
CA PRO A 344 -43.14 5.31 27.75
C PRO A 344 -43.31 6.69 28.41
N ARG A 345 -42.44 7.05 29.36
CA ARG A 345 -42.44 8.38 30.00
C ARG A 345 -41.87 9.43 29.05
N ALA A 346 -42.22 10.71 29.20
CA ALA A 346 -41.64 11.81 28.38
C ALA A 346 -40.09 11.91 28.38
N ASN A 347 -39.39 11.09 29.19
CA ASN A 347 -37.92 10.95 29.26
C ASN A 347 -37.30 10.00 28.19
N ILE A 348 -38.08 9.41 27.27
CA ILE A 348 -37.59 8.60 26.13
C ILE A 348 -36.64 9.33 25.15
N PRO A 349 -36.64 10.67 25.01
CA PRO A 349 -35.72 11.34 24.08
C PRO A 349 -34.25 10.99 24.30
N ILE A 350 -33.85 10.67 25.54
CA ILE A 350 -32.48 10.26 25.88
C ILE A 350 -32.08 8.97 25.17
N VAL A 351 -32.93 7.94 25.23
CA VAL A 351 -32.61 6.65 24.61
C VAL A 351 -32.58 6.80 23.09
N ARG A 352 -33.45 7.64 22.52
CA ARG A 352 -33.46 7.93 21.08
C ARG A 352 -32.18 8.63 20.63
N THR A 353 -31.68 9.60 21.40
CA THR A 353 -30.44 10.30 21.05
C THR A 353 -29.22 9.40 21.17
N LEU A 354 -29.17 8.54 22.19
CA LEU A 354 -28.12 7.53 22.33
C LEU A 354 -28.14 6.50 21.18
N ASN A 355 -29.31 5.99 20.82
CA ASN A 355 -29.45 5.02 19.72
C ASN A 355 -29.04 5.61 18.36
N ASN A 356 -29.46 6.85 18.08
CA ASN A 356 -29.06 7.57 16.86
C ASN A 356 -27.54 7.80 16.84
N LEU A 357 -26.95 8.14 17.99
CA LEU A 357 -25.52 8.32 18.10
C LEU A 357 -24.75 7.00 17.91
N SER A 358 -25.22 5.89 18.48
CA SER A 358 -24.60 4.57 18.24
C SER A 358 -24.72 4.13 16.78
N GLU A 359 -25.88 4.36 16.15
CA GLU A 359 -26.09 4.06 14.74
C GLU A 359 -25.10 4.85 13.86
N LYS A 360 -24.94 6.16 14.13
CA LYS A 360 -23.97 6.99 13.41
C LYS A 360 -22.52 6.55 13.61
N ILE A 361 -22.17 6.05 14.80
CA ILE A 361 -20.82 5.53 15.06
C ILE A 361 -20.62 4.23 14.27
N LEU A 362 -21.61 3.33 14.27
CA LEU A 362 -21.57 2.07 13.54
C LEU A 362 -21.59 2.26 12.02
N ALA A 363 -22.31 3.25 11.51
CA ALA A 363 -22.34 3.58 10.08
C ALA A 363 -20.97 4.01 9.52
N ASN A 364 -20.05 4.46 10.38
CA ASN A 364 -18.68 4.80 9.99
C ASN A 364 -17.71 3.62 10.06
N VAL A 365 -18.14 2.46 10.57
CA VAL A 365 -17.32 1.24 10.62
C VAL A 365 -17.30 0.62 9.20
N PRO A 366 -16.12 0.20 8.71
CA PRO A 366 -16.02 -0.37 7.36
C PRO A 366 -16.89 -1.62 7.22
N PRO A 367 -17.49 -1.84 6.04
CA PRO A 367 -18.39 -2.97 5.77
C PRO A 367 -17.71 -4.34 5.84
N SER A 368 -16.39 -4.40 6.00
CA SER A 368 -15.66 -5.64 6.28
C SER A 368 -16.05 -6.26 7.62
N ASP A 369 -16.42 -5.42 8.60
CA ASP A 369 -16.93 -5.84 9.92
C ASP A 369 -18.45 -5.97 9.95
N SER A 370 -19.18 -5.39 8.98
CA SER A 370 -20.54 -5.85 8.72
C SER A 370 -20.41 -7.23 8.11
N THR A 371 -20.46 -8.26 8.96
CA THR A 371 -20.78 -9.62 8.52
C THR A 371 -21.82 -9.54 7.41
N THR A 372 -21.58 -10.24 6.31
CA THR A 372 -22.35 -10.28 5.05
C THR A 372 -23.84 -10.65 5.20
N ILE A 373 -24.54 -9.94 6.06
CA ILE A 373 -25.90 -10.19 6.57
C ILE A 373 -26.88 -9.23 5.90
N ASP A 374 -26.44 -8.03 5.48
CA ASP A 374 -27.38 -6.95 5.18
C ASP A 374 -27.83 -6.80 3.72
N SER A 375 -27.38 -7.63 2.77
CA SER A 375 -27.80 -7.45 1.35
C SER A 375 -28.88 -8.43 0.85
N LYS A 376 -29.24 -9.46 1.62
CA LYS A 376 -30.24 -10.48 1.20
C LYS A 376 -31.03 -11.03 2.39
N GLY A 377 -31.85 -10.16 2.97
CA GLY A 377 -32.71 -10.42 4.14
C GLY A 377 -33.86 -11.43 3.94
N LEU A 378 -33.62 -12.61 3.36
CA LEU A 378 -34.62 -13.67 3.30
C LEU A 378 -34.08 -15.10 3.46
N TYR A 379 -32.75 -15.31 3.44
CA TYR A 379 -32.15 -16.65 3.55
C TYR A 379 -31.22 -16.84 4.77
N ASP A 380 -31.05 -15.83 5.63
CA ASP A 380 -30.06 -15.86 6.72
C ASP A 380 -30.52 -16.57 8.00
N THR A 381 -31.83 -16.80 8.17
CA THR A 381 -32.34 -17.60 9.30
C THR A 381 -31.74 -19.02 9.30
N SER A 382 -31.50 -19.58 8.12
CA SER A 382 -30.85 -20.89 7.97
C SER A 382 -29.39 -20.90 8.41
N ARG A 383 -28.67 -19.78 8.31
CA ARG A 383 -27.26 -19.67 8.72
C ARG A 383 -27.10 -19.53 10.23
N GLU A 384 -28.03 -18.87 10.91
CA GLU A 384 -28.11 -18.81 12.37
C GLU A 384 -28.46 -20.17 12.99
N LEU A 385 -29.26 -20.98 12.28
CA LEU A 385 -29.60 -22.35 12.69
C LEU A 385 -28.45 -23.36 12.48
N ILE A 386 -27.42 -23.02 11.70
CA ILE A 386 -26.26 -23.90 11.49
C ILE A 386 -25.29 -23.76 12.68
N LEU A 387 -25.37 -24.72 13.59
CA LEU A 387 -24.45 -24.86 14.71
C LEU A 387 -23.01 -25.03 14.20
N ARG A 388 -22.07 -24.29 14.80
CA ARG A 388 -20.65 -24.32 14.43
C ARG A 388 -20.06 -25.73 14.51
N ASP A 389 -20.54 -26.54 15.46
CA ASP A 389 -20.06 -27.90 15.73
C ASP A 389 -20.62 -28.94 14.73
N LEU A 390 -21.73 -28.62 14.06
CA LEU A 390 -22.32 -29.46 13.00
C LEU A 390 -21.85 -29.06 11.60
N ARG A 391 -20.99 -28.04 11.49
CA ARG A 391 -20.30 -27.76 10.24
C ARG A 391 -19.32 -28.91 10.01
N GLY A 392 -19.54 -29.69 8.95
CA GLY A 392 -18.48 -30.57 8.45
C GLY A 392 -17.21 -29.74 8.21
N GLU A 393 -16.04 -30.38 8.31
CA GLU A 393 -14.79 -29.72 7.91
C GLU A 393 -15.01 -29.13 6.51
N GLY A 394 -14.98 -27.80 6.40
CA GLY A 394 -15.21 -27.13 5.13
C GLY A 394 -14.21 -27.68 4.13
N GLU A 395 -14.66 -28.06 2.93
CA GLU A 395 -13.81 -28.68 1.92
C GLU A 395 -12.52 -27.86 1.76
N GLU A 396 -11.44 -28.34 2.37
CA GLU A 396 -10.15 -27.72 2.20
C GLU A 396 -9.78 -27.90 0.74
N LYS A 397 -9.76 -26.81 -0.02
CA LYS A 397 -9.32 -26.80 -1.42
C LYS A 397 -7.82 -27.05 -1.50
N ARG A 398 -7.39 -28.25 -1.12
CA ARG A 398 -6.01 -28.71 -1.29
C ARG A 398 -5.81 -29.01 -2.76
N ILE A 399 -4.87 -28.29 -3.38
CA ILE A 399 -4.44 -28.61 -4.75
C ILE A 399 -3.69 -29.94 -4.66
N MET A 400 -4.34 -31.04 -5.06
CA MET A 400 -3.72 -32.36 -5.12
C MET A 400 -2.66 -32.36 -6.22
N LEU A 401 -1.39 -32.24 -5.84
CA LEU A 401 -0.25 -32.28 -6.75
C LEU A 401 0.09 -33.74 -7.10
N ASN A 402 -0.39 -34.21 -8.25
CA ASN A 402 0.00 -35.51 -8.79
C ASN A 402 1.35 -35.41 -9.52
N ILE A 403 2.44 -35.72 -8.82
CA ILE A 403 3.80 -35.72 -9.38
C ILE A 403 3.97 -36.92 -10.31
N LYS A 404 4.04 -36.67 -11.63
CA LYS A 404 4.18 -37.72 -12.65
C LYS A 404 5.58 -38.35 -12.69
N GLU A 405 6.63 -37.62 -12.33
CA GLU A 405 8.02 -38.06 -12.43
C GLU A 405 8.69 -38.25 -11.06
N ARG A 406 8.07 -39.04 -10.19
CA ARG A 406 8.59 -39.27 -8.83
C ARG A 406 10.02 -39.84 -8.82
N ASN A 407 10.36 -40.67 -9.80
CA ASN A 407 11.68 -41.31 -9.91
C ASN A 407 12.80 -40.32 -10.30
N ASN A 408 12.50 -39.28 -11.09
CA ASN A 408 13.48 -38.25 -11.45
C ASN A 408 13.79 -37.32 -10.27
N PHE A 409 12.83 -37.13 -9.37
CA PHE A 409 13.01 -36.33 -8.16
C PHE A 409 14.01 -36.97 -7.18
N PHE A 410 13.96 -38.31 -7.04
CA PHE A 410 14.91 -39.09 -6.24
C PHE A 410 16.26 -39.36 -6.92
N SER A 411 16.41 -39.04 -8.21
CA SER A 411 17.67 -39.18 -8.96
C SER A 411 18.42 -37.86 -9.15
N SER A 412 18.15 -36.86 -8.33
CA SER A 412 18.76 -35.52 -8.45
C SER A 412 20.29 -35.59 -8.41
N LYS A 413 20.91 -34.74 -9.25
CA LYS A 413 22.27 -34.82 -9.80
C LYS A 413 23.46 -34.84 -8.82
N ASP A 414 23.24 -34.71 -7.51
CA ASP A 414 24.31 -34.57 -6.51
C ASP A 414 24.44 -35.72 -5.52
N SER A 415 23.68 -36.81 -5.69
CA SER A 415 23.93 -38.00 -4.87
C SER A 415 25.07 -38.83 -5.49
N PRO A 416 26.09 -39.27 -4.70
CA PRO A 416 27.19 -40.14 -5.17
C PRO A 416 26.69 -41.49 -5.71
N SER A 417 25.38 -41.74 -5.64
CA SER A 417 24.67 -42.86 -6.24
C SER A 417 24.75 -42.94 -7.77
N LEU A 418 25.09 -41.90 -8.52
CA LEU A 418 25.21 -42.00 -9.99
C LEU A 418 26.36 -42.92 -10.43
N LYS A 419 27.54 -42.83 -9.78
CA LYS A 419 28.65 -43.76 -10.03
C LYS A 419 28.29 -45.18 -9.60
N ASN A 420 27.56 -45.30 -8.50
CA ASN A 420 27.11 -46.58 -7.98
C ASN A 420 25.97 -47.20 -8.83
N ARG A 421 25.16 -46.41 -9.55
CA ARG A 421 24.04 -46.93 -10.36
C ARG A 421 24.52 -47.68 -11.59
N ASP A 422 25.60 -47.23 -12.23
CA ASP A 422 26.23 -47.97 -13.32
C ASP A 422 26.96 -49.23 -12.81
N ILE A 423 27.48 -49.18 -11.57
CA ILE A 423 28.07 -50.35 -10.89
C ILE A 423 27.00 -51.37 -10.50
N PHE A 424 25.83 -50.93 -10.01
CA PHE A 424 24.73 -51.80 -9.59
C PHE A 424 23.84 -52.25 -10.76
N GLY A 425 23.73 -51.46 -11.82
CA GLY A 425 22.98 -51.81 -13.03
C GLY A 425 23.62 -52.94 -13.83
N ASN A 426 24.95 -53.05 -13.77
CA ASN A 426 25.72 -54.14 -14.39
C ASN A 426 25.81 -55.40 -13.51
N GLN A 427 25.33 -55.36 -12.28
CA GLN A 427 25.39 -56.50 -11.37
C GLN A 427 24.12 -57.34 -11.46
N LEU A 428 24.27 -58.64 -11.75
CA LEU A 428 23.16 -59.59 -11.72
C LEU A 428 22.80 -59.91 -10.27
N PRO A 429 21.54 -59.68 -9.82
CA PRO A 429 21.13 -59.92 -8.43
C PRO A 429 21.39 -61.35 -7.96
N GLY A 430 21.28 -62.34 -8.86
CA GLY A 430 21.53 -63.75 -8.55
C GLY A 430 22.99 -64.06 -8.20
N GLU A 431 23.96 -63.39 -8.83
CA GLU A 431 25.38 -63.60 -8.56
C GLU A 431 25.80 -62.96 -7.23
N ILE A 432 25.25 -61.79 -6.91
CA ILE A 432 25.46 -61.15 -5.60
C ILE A 432 24.87 -62.00 -4.50
N LEU A 433 23.65 -62.52 -4.67
CA LEU A 433 23.02 -63.39 -3.68
C LEU A 433 23.82 -64.69 -3.50
N ALA A 434 24.38 -65.25 -4.57
CA ALA A 434 25.27 -66.41 -4.47
C ALA A 434 26.59 -66.07 -3.75
N LYS A 435 27.22 -64.92 -4.05
CA LYS A 435 28.41 -64.43 -3.33
C LYS A 435 28.14 -64.14 -1.86
N MET A 436 27.04 -63.48 -1.54
CA MET A 436 26.59 -63.26 -0.16
C MET A 436 26.33 -64.57 0.57
N ARG A 437 25.59 -65.50 -0.05
CA ARG A 437 25.33 -66.81 0.52
C ARG A 437 26.62 -67.60 0.75
N ASN A 438 27.58 -67.49 -0.15
CA ASN A 438 28.89 -68.11 0.00
C ASN A 438 29.75 -67.44 1.08
N LEU A 439 29.67 -66.12 1.25
CA LEU A 439 30.34 -65.41 2.35
C LEU A 439 29.75 -65.79 3.72
N TYR A 440 28.43 -65.92 3.81
CA TYR A 440 27.75 -66.42 5.02
C TYR A 440 28.02 -67.91 5.26
N ALA A 441 28.12 -68.72 4.21
CA ALA A 441 28.44 -70.15 4.34
C ALA A 441 29.93 -70.39 4.68
N ALA A 442 30.85 -69.59 4.11
CA ALA A 442 32.27 -69.67 4.41
C ALA A 442 32.63 -69.08 5.79
N GLY A 443 31.78 -68.21 6.35
CA GLY A 443 31.93 -67.67 7.70
C GLY A 443 31.52 -68.63 8.82
N ASN A 444 30.96 -69.80 8.51
CA ASN A 444 30.36 -70.68 9.52
C ASN A 444 31.30 -71.76 10.07
N ASP A 445 32.57 -71.79 9.66
CA ASP A 445 33.57 -72.77 10.14
C ASP A 445 34.28 -72.34 11.43
N LYS A 446 33.86 -71.23 12.05
CA LYS A 446 34.19 -70.92 13.44
C LYS A 446 32.90 -70.66 14.21
N ALA A 447 32.42 -71.71 14.86
CA ALA A 447 31.43 -71.60 15.91
C ALA A 447 31.91 -70.57 16.95
N THR A 448 30.94 -69.78 17.44
CA THR A 448 31.00 -68.72 18.46
C THR A 448 31.69 -67.42 18.04
N ASP A 449 30.94 -66.50 17.43
CA ASP A 449 30.57 -65.21 18.03
C ASP A 449 29.79 -64.37 17.00
N ASN A 450 28.54 -64.02 17.30
CA ASN A 450 27.70 -63.20 16.42
C ASN A 450 28.00 -61.70 16.67
N GLY A 451 29.22 -61.27 16.34
CA GLY A 451 29.60 -59.86 16.34
C GLY A 451 30.40 -59.56 15.08
N LEU A 452 30.02 -58.51 14.34
CA LEU A 452 30.79 -57.98 13.21
C LEU A 452 32.19 -57.53 13.70
N GLN A 453 33.14 -58.46 13.78
CA GLN A 453 34.56 -58.13 13.83
C GLN A 453 35.00 -57.86 12.40
N ILE A 454 34.61 -56.69 11.92
CA ILE A 454 35.42 -55.98 10.94
C ILE A 454 36.77 -55.80 11.64
N ASN A 455 37.86 -56.25 11.01
CA ASN A 455 39.24 -55.98 11.43
C ASN A 455 39.46 -54.47 11.51
N ILE A 456 39.03 -53.86 12.60
CA ILE A 456 39.41 -52.52 13.01
C ILE A 456 40.49 -52.76 14.04
N ASP A 457 41.74 -52.62 13.60
CA ASP A 457 42.93 -52.62 14.45
C ASP A 457 42.88 -51.35 15.32
N LEU A 458 42.12 -51.43 16.41
CA LEU A 458 42.07 -50.44 17.47
C LEU A 458 43.05 -50.88 18.54
N ASP A 459 44.34 -50.59 18.29
CA ASP A 459 45.36 -50.68 19.32
C ASP A 459 45.17 -49.50 20.29
N VAL A 460 44.33 -49.71 21.31
CA VAL A 460 43.91 -48.68 22.29
C VAL A 460 44.76 -48.72 23.56
N ASP A 461 45.71 -49.64 23.71
CA ASP A 461 46.55 -49.72 24.90
C ASP A 461 48.04 -49.90 24.54
N SER A 462 48.74 -48.80 24.27
CA SER A 462 50.20 -48.82 24.27
C SER A 462 50.78 -47.50 24.79
N ASP A 463 50.73 -47.37 26.12
CA ASP A 463 51.46 -46.38 26.91
C ASP A 463 52.89 -46.88 27.18
N SER A 464 53.66 -47.12 26.10
CA SER A 464 55.04 -47.59 26.20
C SER A 464 55.95 -46.77 25.29
N ASP A 465 56.76 -45.92 25.93
CA ASP A 465 57.93 -45.23 25.40
C ASP A 465 58.91 -46.19 24.71
N LYS A 466 58.66 -46.58 23.45
CA LYS A 466 59.72 -47.05 22.54
C LYS A 466 59.45 -46.64 21.10
N GLU A 467 60.49 -46.04 20.52
CA GLU A 467 60.64 -45.64 19.13
C GLU A 467 60.02 -46.65 18.14
N SER A 468 59.01 -46.20 17.38
CA SER A 468 58.54 -46.89 16.19
C SER A 468 58.79 -46.06 14.93
N LYS A 469 59.33 -46.75 13.93
CA LYS A 469 59.68 -46.35 12.56
C LYS A 469 58.60 -45.53 11.81
N PRO A 470 58.98 -44.82 10.72
CA PRO A 470 58.12 -43.84 10.05
C PRO A 470 57.05 -44.56 9.23
N GLY A 471 55.87 -44.73 9.81
CA GLY A 471 54.68 -45.27 9.17
C GLY A 471 53.48 -44.38 9.47
N VAL A 472 53.35 -43.31 8.68
CA VAL A 472 52.11 -42.58 8.37
C VAL A 472 51.16 -42.31 9.56
N ASN A 473 51.43 -41.22 10.28
CA ASN A 473 50.59 -40.63 11.33
C ASN A 473 49.30 -39.95 10.81
N THR A 474 48.64 -40.49 9.78
CA THR A 474 47.47 -39.83 9.15
C THR A 474 46.31 -39.58 10.10
N ALA A 475 46.09 -40.46 11.08
CA ALA A 475 45.02 -40.29 12.07
C ALA A 475 45.31 -39.15 13.05
N ARG A 476 46.55 -39.03 13.56
CA ARG A 476 46.94 -37.95 14.47
C ARG A 476 47.03 -36.60 13.75
N ASP A 477 47.48 -36.60 12.50
CA ASP A 477 47.53 -35.39 11.69
C ASP A 477 46.12 -34.93 11.28
N ALA A 478 45.21 -35.85 10.96
CA ALA A 478 43.79 -35.54 10.72
C ALA A 478 43.07 -35.03 11.98
N VAL A 479 43.37 -35.58 13.16
CA VAL A 479 42.81 -35.08 14.42
C VAL A 479 43.32 -33.67 14.74
N LYS A 480 44.60 -33.39 14.50
CA LYS A 480 45.16 -32.03 14.67
C LYS A 480 44.59 -31.03 13.67
N GLU A 481 44.35 -31.45 12.43
CA GLU A 481 43.73 -30.61 11.41
C GLU A 481 42.27 -30.31 11.74
N ALA A 482 41.52 -31.32 12.19
CA ALA A 482 40.15 -31.15 12.67
C ALA A 482 40.08 -30.29 13.94
N GLU A 483 40.99 -30.47 14.89
CA GLU A 483 41.06 -29.63 16.10
C GLU A 483 41.36 -28.17 15.75
N LYS A 484 42.28 -27.94 14.81
CA LYS A 484 42.59 -26.60 14.30
C LYS A 484 41.38 -25.96 13.61
N ASP A 485 40.63 -26.73 12.83
CA ASP A 485 39.43 -26.25 12.14
C ASP A 485 38.30 -25.92 13.14
N VAL A 486 38.06 -26.79 14.13
CA VAL A 486 37.11 -26.55 15.22
C VAL A 486 37.50 -25.30 16.02
N MET A 487 38.77 -25.15 16.39
CA MET A 487 39.25 -23.98 17.12
C MET A 487 39.13 -22.71 16.28
N ALA A 488 39.47 -22.75 14.99
CA ALA A 488 39.29 -21.63 14.07
C ALA A 488 37.80 -21.23 13.96
N GLY A 489 36.89 -22.20 13.85
CA GLY A 489 35.45 -21.98 13.87
C GLY A 489 34.95 -21.35 15.17
N ILE A 490 35.43 -21.80 16.34
CA ILE A 490 35.10 -21.22 17.64
C ILE A 490 35.60 -19.77 17.75
N TYR A 491 36.84 -19.50 17.30
CA TYR A 491 37.38 -18.14 17.29
C TYR A 491 36.58 -17.21 16.37
N GLN A 492 36.17 -17.69 15.19
CA GLN A 492 35.35 -16.94 14.24
C GLN A 492 33.94 -16.68 14.78
N GLN A 493 33.30 -17.67 15.40
CA GLN A 493 31.96 -17.50 15.97
C GLN A 493 31.98 -16.57 17.18
N ARG A 494 33.04 -16.63 17.99
CA ARG A 494 33.23 -15.74 19.15
C ARG A 494 33.49 -14.30 18.70
N SER A 495 34.29 -14.08 17.66
CA SER A 495 34.53 -12.72 17.13
C SER A 495 33.27 -12.12 16.48
N GLN A 496 32.48 -12.92 15.77
CA GLN A 496 31.20 -12.47 15.18
C GLN A 496 30.15 -12.11 16.25
N LYS A 497 30.11 -12.86 17.35
CA LYS A 497 29.05 -12.71 18.37
C LYS A 497 29.37 -11.66 19.43
N TYR A 498 30.64 -11.46 19.76
CA TYR A 498 31.05 -10.60 20.87
C TYR A 498 32.02 -9.47 20.49
N GLY A 499 32.49 -9.42 19.24
CA GLY A 499 33.53 -8.48 18.83
C GLY A 499 34.83 -8.64 19.64
N GLY A 500 35.87 -7.90 19.27
CA GLY A 500 36.96 -7.61 20.22
C GLY A 500 36.49 -6.55 21.24
N ALA A 501 37.01 -6.55 22.47
CA ALA A 501 36.65 -5.53 23.47
C ALA A 501 37.00 -4.07 23.04
N SER A 502 37.78 -3.89 21.98
CA SER A 502 38.10 -2.60 21.34
C SER A 502 37.31 -2.32 20.05
N ASP A 503 36.38 -3.20 19.67
CA ASP A 503 35.72 -3.26 18.35
C ASP A 503 34.31 -2.63 18.36
N ASP A 504 33.70 -2.47 19.55
CA ASP A 504 32.36 -1.87 19.72
C ASP A 504 32.28 -0.40 19.26
N SER A 505 33.39 0.34 19.28
CA SER A 505 33.43 1.74 18.85
C SER A 505 34.05 1.95 17.47
N SER A 506 34.74 0.96 16.91
CA SER A 506 35.51 1.07 15.66
C SER A 506 35.71 -0.31 15.04
N PRO A 507 34.73 -0.84 14.27
CA PRO A 507 34.83 -2.16 13.68
C PRO A 507 36.12 -2.26 12.84
N MET A 508 36.96 -3.23 13.15
CA MET A 508 38.26 -3.48 12.51
C MET A 508 39.24 -2.29 12.55
N GLY A 509 39.04 -1.33 13.47
CA GLY A 509 39.85 -0.12 13.60
C GLY A 509 39.51 1.00 12.60
N ILE A 510 38.34 0.95 11.98
CA ILE A 510 37.88 1.99 11.05
C ILE A 510 37.24 3.16 11.81
N PRO A 511 37.61 4.43 11.51
CA PRO A 511 36.97 5.62 12.04
C PRO A 511 35.45 5.69 11.75
N SER A 512 34.66 6.27 12.66
CA SER A 512 33.20 6.33 12.53
C SER A 512 32.72 7.01 11.24
N GLN A 513 33.42 8.05 10.78
CA GLN A 513 33.08 8.76 9.55
C GLN A 513 33.24 7.88 8.30
N ILE A 514 34.31 7.09 8.22
CA ILE A 514 34.51 6.14 7.13
C ILE A 514 33.51 4.99 7.24
N SER A 515 33.20 4.54 8.46
CA SER A 515 32.18 3.51 8.68
C SER A 515 30.80 3.96 8.18
N GLU A 516 30.37 5.19 8.49
CA GLU A 516 29.12 5.77 7.99
C GLU A 516 29.13 5.92 6.46
N LYS A 517 30.23 6.44 5.89
CA LYS A 517 30.40 6.51 4.43
C LYS A 517 30.35 5.12 3.79
N SER A 518 30.99 4.13 4.40
CA SER A 518 30.99 2.74 3.96
C SER A 518 29.57 2.15 4.04
N ALA A 519 28.83 2.40 5.10
CA ALA A 519 27.44 1.97 5.21
C ALA A 519 26.55 2.60 4.13
N LEU A 520 26.75 3.89 3.83
CA LEU A 520 26.02 4.58 2.76
C LEU A 520 26.40 4.07 1.36
N THR A 521 27.69 3.82 1.09
CA THR A 521 28.11 3.24 -0.19
C THR A 521 27.60 1.82 -0.34
N HIS A 522 27.64 1.01 0.71
CA HIS A 522 27.05 -0.32 0.75
C HIS A 522 25.54 -0.27 0.45
N ALA A 523 24.78 0.56 1.16
CA ALA A 523 23.34 0.70 0.97
C ALA A 523 23.03 1.09 -0.48
N THR A 524 23.64 2.15 -1.01
CA THR A 524 23.39 2.58 -2.39
C THR A 524 23.84 1.58 -3.45
N THR A 525 24.94 0.86 -3.24
CA THR A 525 25.40 -0.20 -4.15
C THR A 525 24.40 -1.36 -4.17
N ILE A 526 23.86 -1.76 -3.02
CA ILE A 526 22.83 -2.81 -2.95
C ILE A 526 21.55 -2.38 -3.64
N GLU A 527 21.17 -1.11 -3.53
CA GLU A 527 20.00 -0.59 -4.26
C GLU A 527 20.17 -0.70 -5.77
N PHE A 528 21.32 -0.30 -6.31
CA PHE A 528 21.60 -0.49 -7.73
C PHE A 528 21.64 -1.97 -8.12
N LEU A 529 22.14 -2.84 -7.24
CA LEU A 529 22.17 -4.28 -7.49
C LEU A 529 20.76 -4.87 -7.51
N HIS A 530 19.88 -4.45 -6.60
CA HIS A 530 18.48 -4.84 -6.59
C HIS A 530 17.76 -4.37 -7.86
N GLN A 531 17.95 -3.11 -8.26
CA GLN A 531 17.38 -2.56 -9.49
C GLN A 531 17.90 -3.31 -10.73
N PHE A 532 19.19 -3.64 -10.74
CA PHE A 532 19.80 -4.42 -11.82
C PHE A 532 19.17 -5.80 -11.94
N TRP A 533 19.05 -6.57 -10.84
CA TRP A 533 18.47 -7.91 -10.91
C TRP A 533 16.97 -7.90 -11.22
N ASP A 534 16.23 -6.93 -10.70
CA ASP A 534 14.81 -6.77 -11.04
C ASP A 534 14.60 -6.46 -12.52
N GLY A 535 15.47 -5.63 -13.12
CA GLY A 535 15.45 -5.37 -14.57
C GLY A 535 15.95 -6.55 -15.40
N PHE A 536 17.08 -7.12 -15.02
CA PHE A 536 17.75 -8.19 -15.75
C PHE A 536 16.94 -9.48 -15.80
N LEU A 537 16.18 -9.80 -14.73
CA LEU A 537 15.37 -11.01 -14.65
C LEU A 537 13.91 -10.80 -15.10
N SER A 538 13.46 -9.57 -15.39
CA SER A 538 12.05 -9.37 -15.80
C SER A 538 11.77 -9.88 -17.21
N GLY A 539 12.79 -9.99 -18.07
CA GLY A 539 12.65 -10.48 -19.45
C GLY A 539 11.95 -9.48 -20.39
N ASP A 540 11.76 -8.23 -19.95
CA ASP A 540 11.12 -7.19 -20.76
C ASP A 540 12.14 -6.47 -21.65
N PRO A 541 11.94 -6.44 -22.99
CA PRO A 541 12.89 -5.81 -23.91
C PRO A 541 12.96 -4.29 -23.75
N ASP A 542 11.87 -3.65 -23.30
CA ASP A 542 11.82 -2.20 -23.07
C ASP A 542 12.77 -1.76 -21.94
N ARG A 543 13.11 -2.66 -21.01
CA ARG A 543 14.03 -2.39 -19.90
C ARG A 543 15.49 -2.64 -20.25
N ALA A 544 15.81 -3.10 -21.46
CA ALA A 544 17.19 -3.40 -21.86
C ALA A 544 18.13 -2.18 -21.76
N MET A 545 17.64 -1.00 -22.20
CA MET A 545 18.40 0.25 -22.05
C MET A 545 18.62 0.61 -20.58
N GLU A 546 17.64 0.36 -19.71
CA GLU A 546 17.77 0.59 -18.27
C GLU A 546 18.83 -0.33 -17.65
N VAL A 547 18.83 -1.61 -18.02
CA VAL A 547 19.82 -2.59 -17.55
C VAL A 547 21.23 -2.20 -17.97
N GLN A 548 21.42 -1.66 -19.17
CA GLN A 548 22.71 -1.12 -19.61
C GLN A 548 23.21 0.01 -18.70
N TYR A 549 22.33 0.98 -18.37
CA TYR A 549 22.69 2.07 -17.46
C TYR A 549 22.99 1.58 -16.04
N LEU A 550 22.23 0.59 -15.58
CA LEU A 550 22.46 -0.01 -14.27
C LEU A 550 23.78 -0.77 -14.23
N ALA A 551 24.15 -1.49 -15.30
CA ALA A 551 25.45 -2.15 -15.41
C ALA A 551 26.62 -1.14 -15.34
N GLU A 552 26.49 0.02 -15.98
CA GLU A 552 27.46 1.11 -15.87
C GLU A 552 27.52 1.68 -14.43
N SER A 553 26.37 1.88 -13.79
CA SER A 553 26.28 2.29 -12.39
C SER A 553 26.96 1.29 -11.45
N LEU A 554 26.78 -0.02 -11.67
CA LEU A 554 27.45 -1.07 -10.92
C LEU A 554 28.97 -0.98 -11.07
N ALA A 555 29.50 -0.72 -12.27
CA ALA A 555 30.93 -0.49 -12.48
C ALA A 555 31.45 0.75 -11.74
N ARG A 556 30.71 1.87 -11.78
CA ARG A 556 31.01 3.07 -10.99
C ARG A 556 30.92 2.82 -9.48
N SER A 557 30.07 1.89 -9.04
CA SER A 557 29.94 1.54 -7.63
C SER A 557 31.19 0.82 -7.10
N THR A 558 31.84 -0.01 -7.94
CA THR A 558 33.13 -0.67 -7.63
C THR A 558 34.24 0.37 -7.43
N THR A 559 34.35 1.35 -8.33
CA THR A 559 35.36 2.41 -8.21
C THR A 559 35.14 3.28 -6.98
N ARG A 560 33.87 3.52 -6.61
CA ARG A 560 33.52 4.23 -5.38
C ARG A 560 33.91 3.46 -4.12
N ILE A 561 33.71 2.14 -4.08
CA ILE A 561 34.16 1.31 -2.94
C ILE A 561 35.68 1.41 -2.81
N GLN A 562 36.41 1.38 -3.92
CA GLN A 562 37.86 1.57 -3.93
C GLN A 562 38.27 2.96 -3.44
N ALA A 563 37.57 4.02 -3.85
CA ALA A 563 37.84 5.38 -3.39
C ALA A 563 37.62 5.55 -1.87
N VAL A 564 36.58 4.93 -1.29
CA VAL A 564 36.39 4.91 0.18
C VAL A 564 37.50 4.11 0.87
N ALA A 565 37.95 3.03 0.26
CA ALA A 565 39.08 2.25 0.79
C ALA A 565 40.39 3.05 0.75
N ASP A 566 40.61 3.88 -0.28
CA ASP A 566 41.77 4.77 -0.38
C ASP A 566 41.70 5.93 0.61
N GLU A 567 40.52 6.53 0.81
CA GLU A 567 40.29 7.52 1.86
C GLU A 567 40.58 6.93 3.25
N ALA A 568 40.20 5.66 3.46
CA ALA A 568 40.49 4.96 4.71
C ALA A 568 41.99 4.72 4.94
N GLU A 569 42.75 4.43 3.89
CA GLU A 569 44.22 4.33 4.00
C GLU A 569 44.85 5.69 4.31
N ALA A 570 44.36 6.77 3.69
CA ALA A 570 44.83 8.12 3.98
C ALA A 570 44.57 8.54 5.44
N GLU A 571 43.39 8.23 5.99
CA GLU A 571 43.10 8.47 7.41
C GLU A 571 43.97 7.62 8.34
N ARG A 572 44.20 6.35 7.99
CA ARG A 572 45.12 5.47 8.72
C ARG A 572 46.54 6.02 8.72
N ASP A 573 47.03 6.49 7.58
CA ASP A 573 48.34 7.11 7.44
C ASP A 573 48.46 8.39 8.29
N ASN A 574 47.40 9.20 8.33
CA ASN A 574 47.35 10.39 9.19
C ASN A 574 47.43 10.01 10.68
N ILE A 575 46.75 8.95 11.11
CA ILE A 575 46.83 8.43 12.49
C ILE A 575 48.25 7.92 12.79
N ILE A 576 48.86 7.18 11.86
CA ILE A 576 50.24 6.71 11.95
C ILE A 576 51.22 7.87 12.06
N GLN A 577 51.04 8.92 11.27
CA GLN A 577 51.90 10.11 11.29
C GLN A 577 51.78 10.89 12.60
N LYS A 578 50.55 11.12 13.10
CA LYS A 578 50.31 11.75 14.41
C LYS A 578 50.96 10.94 15.52
N ARG A 579 50.79 9.62 15.52
CA ARG A 579 51.39 8.74 16.53
C ARG A 579 52.92 8.75 16.47
N LYS A 580 53.51 8.78 15.27
CA LYS A 580 54.96 8.94 15.08
C LYS A 580 55.46 10.31 15.59
N GLN A 581 54.68 11.38 15.44
CA GLN A 581 55.01 12.70 15.99
C GLN A 581 54.94 12.71 17.53
N GLU A 582 53.91 12.11 18.12
CA GLU A 582 53.79 11.96 19.59
C GLU A 582 54.93 11.15 20.20
N ILE A 583 55.35 10.07 19.53
CA ILE A 583 56.47 9.26 20.01
C ILE A 583 57.78 10.06 19.93
N ARG A 584 57.96 10.87 18.89
CA ARG A 584 59.12 11.77 18.76
C ARG A 584 59.15 12.83 19.86
N SER A 585 58.05 13.55 20.08
CA SER A 585 57.97 14.56 21.15
C SER A 585 58.10 13.95 22.55
N HIS A 586 57.55 12.75 22.76
CA HIS A 586 57.74 12.02 24.02
C HIS A 586 59.21 11.60 24.23
N PHE A 587 59.89 11.16 23.17
CA PHE A 587 61.31 10.82 23.22
C PHE A 587 62.17 12.05 23.52
N GLU A 588 61.91 13.18 22.86
CA GLU A 588 62.59 14.46 23.14
C GLU A 588 62.39 14.92 24.59
N ARG A 589 61.19 14.74 25.14
CA ARG A 589 60.86 15.14 26.52
C ARG A 589 61.40 14.21 27.61
N THR A 590 61.52 12.91 27.35
CA THR A 590 61.76 11.89 28.40
C THR A 590 63.01 11.03 28.18
N GLY A 591 63.62 11.09 26.99
CA GLY A 591 64.76 10.24 26.59
C GLY A 591 64.43 8.74 26.44
N LYS A 592 63.18 8.32 26.71
CA LYS A 592 62.76 6.91 26.65
C LYS A 592 62.07 6.60 25.33
N LYS A 593 62.58 5.58 24.63
CA LYS A 593 62.02 5.13 23.35
C LYS A 593 60.81 4.21 23.58
N ILE A 594 59.65 4.60 23.05
CA ILE A 594 58.46 3.75 23.00
C ILE A 594 58.62 2.77 21.84
N ARG A 595 58.45 1.47 22.10
CA ARG A 595 58.38 0.45 21.04
C ARG A 595 56.97 0.44 20.46
N TRP A 596 56.83 0.93 19.24
CA TRP A 596 55.56 0.97 18.51
C TRP A 596 55.79 0.59 17.04
N LYS A 597 54.88 -0.20 16.48
CA LYS A 597 54.89 -0.59 15.07
C LYS A 597 53.67 0.01 14.36
N PRO A 598 53.81 0.49 13.11
CA PRO A 598 52.69 0.97 12.30
C PRO A 598 51.56 -0.05 12.15
N ASP A 599 51.90 -1.34 12.05
CA ASP A 599 50.95 -2.46 11.89
C ASP A 599 50.01 -2.66 13.08
N MET A 600 50.29 -2.02 14.23
CA MET A 600 49.39 -2.04 15.39
C MET A 600 48.16 -1.13 15.20
N VAL A 601 48.18 -0.24 14.20
CA VAL A 601 47.01 0.56 13.82
C VAL A 601 46.16 -0.27 12.87
N GLY A 602 45.04 -0.78 13.39
CA GLY A 602 43.97 -1.40 12.61
C GLY A 602 43.29 -0.39 11.68
N GLY A 603 42.46 -0.88 10.76
CA GLY A 603 41.79 -0.05 9.75
C GLY A 603 42.58 0.06 8.45
N GLY A 604 42.14 0.95 7.56
CA GLY A 604 42.71 1.17 6.23
C GLY A 604 41.97 0.46 5.09
N ARG A 605 42.59 0.42 3.92
CA ARG A 605 42.08 -0.15 2.68
C ARG A 605 41.73 -1.63 2.83
N ASP A 606 42.58 -2.39 3.51
CA ASP A 606 42.36 -3.83 3.72
C ASP A 606 41.14 -4.10 4.61
N ALA A 607 40.89 -3.23 5.58
CA ALA A 607 39.76 -3.37 6.49
C ALA A 607 38.43 -3.08 5.74
N VAL A 608 38.38 -1.98 4.98
CA VAL A 608 37.22 -1.63 4.14
C VAL A 608 36.98 -2.70 3.07
N SER A 609 38.04 -3.18 2.42
CA SER A 609 37.94 -4.21 1.36
C SER A 609 37.40 -5.53 1.91
N LYS A 610 37.79 -5.93 3.12
CA LYS A 610 37.24 -7.12 3.78
C LYS A 610 35.77 -6.97 4.16
N ILE A 611 35.38 -5.80 4.69
CA ILE A 611 33.97 -5.52 5.03
C ILE A 611 33.11 -5.50 3.76
N MET A 612 33.61 -4.92 2.67
CA MET A 612 32.93 -4.83 1.39
C MET A 612 33.16 -6.04 0.47
N GLN A 613 33.84 -7.07 0.92
CA GLN A 613 34.16 -8.21 0.06
C GLN A 613 32.89 -8.91 -0.48
N PRO A 614 31.84 -9.16 0.32
CA PRO A 614 30.61 -9.77 -0.19
C PRO A 614 29.90 -8.90 -1.23
N THR A 615 29.96 -7.56 -1.09
CA THR A 615 29.36 -6.66 -2.08
C THR A 615 30.18 -6.60 -3.35
N LEU A 616 31.51 -6.62 -3.27
CA LEU A 616 32.38 -6.74 -4.43
C LEU A 616 32.16 -8.05 -5.19
N ASP A 617 31.99 -9.17 -4.48
CA ASP A 617 31.68 -10.47 -5.10
C ASP A 617 30.30 -10.47 -5.79
N ALA A 618 29.29 -9.84 -5.15
CA ALA A 618 27.96 -9.68 -5.74
C ALA A 618 27.99 -8.79 -6.99
N LEU A 619 28.75 -7.69 -6.97
CA LEU A 619 28.97 -6.81 -8.12
C LEU A 619 29.64 -7.54 -9.27
N ARG A 620 30.69 -8.32 -8.97
CA ARG A 620 31.40 -9.12 -9.97
C ARG A 620 30.45 -10.13 -10.62
N ARG A 621 29.65 -10.84 -9.84
CA ARG A 621 28.65 -11.79 -10.36
C ARG A 621 27.61 -11.09 -11.26
N ALA A 622 27.15 -9.90 -10.90
CA ALA A 622 26.21 -9.14 -11.72
C ALA A 622 26.84 -8.72 -13.07
N GLN A 623 28.08 -8.21 -13.05
CA GLN A 623 28.83 -7.82 -14.26
C GLN A 623 29.16 -9.03 -15.15
N ASP A 624 29.57 -10.15 -14.57
CA ASP A 624 29.85 -11.39 -15.30
C ASP A 624 28.58 -11.94 -15.95
N SER A 625 27.44 -11.86 -15.26
CA SER A 625 26.14 -12.30 -15.80
C SER A 625 25.66 -11.39 -16.94
N TYR A 626 25.83 -10.08 -16.79
CA TYR A 626 25.50 -9.10 -17.83
C TYR A 626 26.37 -9.28 -19.08
N SER A 627 27.69 -9.39 -18.91
CA SER A 627 28.62 -9.59 -20.04
C SER A 627 28.40 -10.91 -20.77
N LYS A 628 28.04 -11.98 -20.02
CA LYS A 628 27.63 -13.26 -20.61
C LYS A 628 26.36 -13.13 -21.45
N ALA A 629 25.31 -12.49 -20.93
CA ALA A 629 24.06 -12.28 -21.67
C ALA A 629 24.28 -11.43 -22.93
N LEU A 630 25.08 -10.37 -22.84
CA LEU A 630 25.43 -9.53 -23.98
C LEU A 630 26.22 -10.30 -25.05
N GLY A 631 27.06 -11.25 -24.64
CA GLY A 631 27.74 -12.18 -25.54
C GLY A 631 26.80 -13.19 -26.22
N GLU A 632 25.76 -13.65 -25.52
CA GLU A 632 24.74 -14.56 -26.08
C GLU A 632 23.84 -13.85 -27.11
N GLU A 633 23.58 -12.55 -26.93
CA GLU A 633 22.77 -11.73 -27.85
C GLU A 633 23.54 -11.18 -29.06
N ASN A 634 24.87 -11.42 -29.17
CA ASN A 634 25.74 -10.88 -30.24
C ASN A 634 25.68 -9.34 -30.40
N ILE A 635 25.32 -8.60 -29.35
CA ILE A 635 25.33 -7.14 -29.38
C ILE A 635 26.72 -6.68 -28.94
N GLN A 636 27.66 -6.51 -29.89
CA GLN A 636 28.93 -5.84 -29.60
C GLN A 636 28.66 -4.36 -29.28
N ILE A 637 29.15 -3.91 -28.12
CA ILE A 637 29.20 -2.49 -27.75
C ILE A 637 30.08 -1.79 -28.79
N SER A 638 29.50 -0.87 -29.56
CA SER A 638 30.27 0.08 -30.37
C SER A 638 31.20 0.85 -29.44
N THR A 639 32.49 0.49 -29.48
CA THR A 639 33.56 1.25 -28.85
C THR A 639 33.81 2.50 -29.70
N GLU A 640 33.02 3.55 -29.50
CA GLU A 640 33.43 4.93 -29.80
C GLU A 640 33.71 5.63 -28.48
N ASN A 641 34.99 5.62 -28.10
CA ASN A 641 35.74 6.75 -27.51
C ASN A 641 37.08 6.22 -27.02
N ALA A 642 38.07 6.34 -27.90
CA ALA A 642 39.49 6.38 -27.57
C ALA A 642 39.91 7.82 -27.30
#